data_AF-A0A410PSC5-F1
#
_entry.id   AF-A0A410PSC5-F1
#
_cell.length_a   1.000
_cell.length_b   1.000
_cell.length_c   1.000
_cell.angle_alpha   90.00
_cell.angle_beta   90.00
_cell.angle_gamma   90.00
#
_symmetry.space_group_name_H-M   'P 1'
#
loop_
_entity.id
_entity.type
_entity.pdbx_description
1 polymer ?
#
loop_
_entity_poly.entity_id
_entity_poly.type
_entity_poly.pdbx_seq_one_letter_code
_entity_poly.pdbx_strand_id
1 'polypeptide(L)'
;MVKKERRDKMKKKRVLAIMLSAVMVCTMNVSFASAGADKFTDLNGHWGQSIINEAAGLGIVGGYPEGYFLPDNLMKREEFYKLITNVLTVVPDTSSTVVTFKDVDPIEWYVPTIKTAVAAGITKGYEDGNFGIGQMISRQEAAKVVASVIPADNLDTSKNASAVKDAALIGDWALPYVNIMFQKGYMQGDDQGNFRPTMALTRAEAATLLLNVKKKETVIKGPGTTAVSPTPDVTTPTGDAGCQKIHAVMGGAFTVGTGTAKDPYEISTEAQLNHIRVHLNEGGYYILTKDIKVNSDFAATVPSASSGAPNWSEGNFEPIGTEENPFVGNFDGDGHSISGLDITGTVKGKDGGNAAGYAGLFGYVDSKSSIDGVTIEDSAIKGSAYVGGVAGYSKGSITNCVLGADSTVKGQSNTGGIAGCSEQLMKSNINKGTVEGTSSNTGGIVGTVNTEGDALSGCVNKGVVKGKSRTGGIAGYIPASTATVQVKECNNAGKVSSTADYAGGVAGQVDGSSYGIYLESCYNTGEVSGEGTNGGIIGYAKGDRTKISDCSNTGEINGKYSGGIAGSNEGDIQQCYNKGKIIADSEAGGIVAYQNTGGGRIHECYNVGNVTSNSNAGGIAGLSKDKIFNAYNTGDIKATNTAGGLVGLNYALVQRSYNVGDVDGDSGIGALIGRNRAKLINCFWLLGTANAGIGYEDSGSEKSIVMVLSKEQLSGQLKVKLDNGFQLLTSYLNNKAGSEVWTYTYSTEQSADSDSSDIISDGGGIVPPISISTAEEKGNVITASDLRSAYLYPELIQLKQ
;
A
#
# COMPACT_ATOMS: atom_id res chain seq x y z
N MET A 1 37.04 37.21 -53.64
CA MET A 1 37.97 36.48 -52.75
C MET A 1 37.36 36.07 -51.39
N VAL A 2 36.04 36.19 -51.18
CA VAL A 2 35.34 35.83 -49.91
C VAL A 2 34.49 34.54 -50.02
N LYS A 3 34.45 33.88 -51.20
CA LYS A 3 33.73 32.60 -51.42
C LYS A 3 34.62 31.35 -51.37
N LYS A 4 35.96 31.50 -51.29
CA LYS A 4 36.92 30.37 -51.31
C LYS A 4 37.28 29.86 -49.91
N GLU A 5 37.19 30.70 -48.87
CA GLU A 5 37.47 30.31 -47.47
C GLU A 5 36.31 29.60 -46.74
N ARG A 6 35.06 29.72 -47.22
CA ARG A 6 33.90 29.00 -46.63
C ARG A 6 33.76 27.54 -47.08
N ARG A 7 34.53 27.09 -48.10
CA ARG A 7 34.44 25.72 -48.64
C ARG A 7 35.43 24.73 -47.99
N ASP A 8 36.52 25.23 -47.38
CA ASP A 8 37.56 24.40 -46.74
C ASP A 8 37.31 24.09 -45.25
N LYS A 9 36.49 24.88 -44.53
CA LYS A 9 36.10 24.58 -43.14
C LYS A 9 35.06 23.46 -43.00
N MET A 10 34.29 23.14 -44.05
CA MET A 10 33.28 22.07 -44.02
C MET A 10 33.81 20.66 -44.36
N LYS A 11 34.99 20.53 -45.00
CA LYS A 11 35.58 19.21 -45.31
C LYS A 11 36.37 18.61 -44.13
N LYS A 12 36.87 19.43 -43.19
CA LYS A 12 37.62 18.96 -42.01
C LYS A 12 36.75 18.40 -40.87
N LYS A 13 35.44 18.67 -40.84
CA LYS A 13 34.51 18.12 -39.81
C LYS A 13 33.84 16.79 -40.19
N ARG A 14 33.95 16.32 -41.45
CA ARG A 14 33.35 15.04 -41.89
C ARG A 14 34.34 13.88 -42.01
N VAL A 15 35.64 14.10 -41.83
CA VAL A 15 36.70 13.06 -41.92
C VAL A 15 37.17 12.57 -40.55
N LEU A 16 36.77 13.22 -39.45
CA LEU A 16 37.13 12.81 -38.08
C LEU A 16 36.13 11.81 -37.45
N ALA A 17 35.06 11.43 -38.16
CA ALA A 17 33.96 10.63 -37.62
C ALA A 17 33.82 9.22 -38.21
N ILE A 18 34.75 8.75 -39.07
CA ILE A 18 34.64 7.44 -39.77
C ILE A 18 35.94 6.60 -39.67
N MET A 19 36.89 6.92 -38.79
CA MET A 19 38.12 6.14 -38.58
C MET A 19 38.41 5.84 -37.10
N LEU A 20 37.43 5.29 -36.38
CA LEU A 20 37.67 4.75 -35.03
C LEU A 20 36.69 3.62 -34.69
N SER A 21 36.49 2.72 -35.65
CA SER A 21 35.79 1.45 -35.46
C SER A 21 36.54 0.32 -36.17
N ALA A 22 36.94 -0.70 -35.38
CA ALA A 22 37.49 -2.01 -35.74
C ALA A 22 38.98 -2.06 -36.20
N VAL A 23 39.98 -2.34 -35.34
CA VAL A 23 40.37 -3.61 -34.65
C VAL A 23 41.64 -4.21 -35.30
N MET A 24 42.58 -4.62 -34.43
CA MET A 24 43.73 -5.54 -34.55
C MET A 24 45.13 -4.91 -34.46
N VAL A 25 46.11 -5.39 -33.67
CA VAL A 25 46.25 -6.37 -32.57
C VAL A 25 47.76 -6.32 -32.20
N CYS A 26 48.11 -6.58 -30.93
CA CYS A 26 49.48 -6.89 -30.42
C CYS A 26 50.53 -5.77 -30.54
N THR A 27 51.24 -5.33 -29.49
CA THR A 27 51.86 -6.04 -28.38
C THR A 27 52.18 -5.05 -27.26
N MET A 28 51.84 -5.39 -26.01
CA MET A 28 52.69 -5.18 -24.83
C MET A 28 51.94 -5.72 -23.60
N ASN A 29 52.27 -6.98 -23.26
CA ASN A 29 52.02 -7.51 -21.93
C ASN A 29 52.93 -6.78 -20.96
N VAL A 30 52.36 -5.78 -20.28
CA VAL A 30 52.79 -5.45 -18.93
C VAL A 30 51.56 -5.69 -18.07
N SER A 31 51.52 -6.86 -17.45
CA SER A 31 50.56 -7.16 -16.39
C SER A 31 50.84 -6.21 -15.24
N PHE A 32 50.21 -5.03 -15.26
CA PHE A 32 49.82 -4.41 -14.03
C PHE A 32 48.72 -5.30 -13.47
N ALA A 33 49.12 -6.22 -12.58
CA ALA A 33 48.23 -6.61 -11.52
C ALA A 33 47.78 -5.29 -10.90
N SER A 34 46.53 -4.90 -11.16
CA SER A 34 45.85 -3.96 -10.29
C SER A 34 45.82 -4.68 -8.94
N ALA A 35 46.83 -4.42 -8.11
CA ALA A 35 46.67 -4.52 -6.68
C ALA A 35 45.52 -3.55 -6.38
N GLY A 36 44.31 -4.11 -6.31
CA GLY A 36 43.13 -3.36 -5.94
C GLY A 36 43.47 -2.69 -4.61
N ALA A 37 43.41 -1.37 -4.57
CA ALA A 37 43.58 -0.63 -3.34
C ALA A 37 42.71 -1.29 -2.25
N ASP A 38 43.28 -1.50 -1.05
CA ASP A 38 42.55 -2.05 0.08
C ASP A 38 41.26 -1.25 0.25
N LYS A 39 40.12 -1.92 0.04
CA LYS A 39 38.80 -1.27 0.09
C LYS A 39 38.46 -0.81 1.50
N PHE A 40 39.11 -1.40 2.51
CA PHE A 40 38.84 -1.17 3.92
C PHE A 40 40.13 -0.94 4.71
N THR A 41 40.09 0.03 5.61
CA THR A 41 41.27 0.54 6.32
C THR A 41 41.66 -0.31 7.55
N ASP A 42 40.77 -1.17 8.03
CA ASP A 42 40.93 -2.04 9.21
C ASP A 42 41.31 -3.49 8.89
N LEU A 43 41.60 -3.82 7.64
CA LEU A 43 42.01 -5.18 7.27
C LEU A 43 43.51 -5.43 7.35
N ASN A 44 44.33 -4.39 7.51
CA ASN A 44 45.78 -4.52 7.45
C ASN A 44 46.32 -5.51 8.50
N GLY A 45 46.88 -6.63 8.05
CA GLY A 45 47.42 -7.68 8.91
C GLY A 45 46.39 -8.71 9.43
N HIS A 46 45.12 -8.57 9.05
CA HIS A 46 44.08 -9.54 9.38
C HIS A 46 44.15 -10.77 8.45
N TRP A 47 43.98 -11.99 8.98
CA TRP A 47 44.09 -13.25 8.21
C TRP A 47 43.14 -13.29 7.00
N GLY A 48 41.97 -12.67 7.14
CA GLY A 48 40.95 -12.57 6.11
C GLY A 48 41.16 -11.45 5.10
N GLN A 49 42.20 -10.61 5.20
CA GLN A 49 42.37 -9.39 4.39
C GLN A 49 42.21 -9.66 2.89
N SER A 50 42.99 -10.60 2.35
CA SER A 50 42.95 -10.92 0.91
C SER A 50 41.58 -11.43 0.47
N ILE A 51 40.97 -12.30 1.27
CA ILE A 51 39.68 -12.93 0.96
C ILE A 51 38.54 -11.91 1.03
N ILE A 52 38.55 -11.04 2.04
CA ILE A 52 37.53 -10.00 2.23
C ILE A 52 37.63 -8.98 1.11
N ASN A 53 38.83 -8.53 0.74
CA ASN A 53 39.01 -7.63 -0.39
C ASN A 53 38.54 -8.25 -1.71
N GLU A 54 38.82 -9.54 -1.94
CA GLU A 54 38.32 -10.26 -3.12
C GLU A 54 36.78 -10.36 -3.12
N ALA A 55 36.19 -10.75 -1.99
CA ALA A 55 34.73 -10.82 -1.83
C ALA A 55 34.06 -9.45 -2.04
N ALA A 56 34.70 -8.37 -1.57
CA ALA A 56 34.22 -7.01 -1.79
C ALA A 56 34.41 -6.55 -3.23
N GLY A 57 35.45 -7.02 -3.93
CA GLY A 57 35.65 -6.80 -5.36
C GLY A 57 34.52 -7.42 -6.20
N LEU A 58 34.02 -8.58 -5.78
CA LEU A 58 32.92 -9.29 -6.43
C LEU A 58 31.52 -8.85 -5.97
N GLY A 59 31.43 -7.82 -5.10
CA GLY A 59 30.16 -7.34 -4.57
C GLY A 59 29.45 -8.30 -3.61
N ILE A 60 30.14 -9.32 -3.10
CA ILE A 60 29.59 -10.27 -2.13
C ILE A 60 29.40 -9.57 -0.78
N VAL A 61 30.41 -8.81 -0.35
CA VAL A 61 30.42 -8.10 0.94
C VAL A 61 30.69 -6.59 0.76
N GLY A 62 30.24 -5.79 1.73
CA GLY A 62 30.48 -4.35 1.82
C GLY A 62 30.96 -3.93 3.21
N GLY A 63 31.42 -2.68 3.34
CA GLY A 63 31.87 -2.07 4.61
C GLY A 63 30.95 -0.93 5.06
N TYR A 64 31.30 -0.33 6.21
CA TYR A 64 30.52 0.73 6.85
C TYR A 64 30.83 2.13 6.24
N PRO A 65 29.96 3.14 6.45
CA PRO A 65 30.07 4.50 5.87
C PRO A 65 31.38 5.28 6.16
N GLU A 66 32.34 4.70 6.87
CA GLU A 66 33.65 5.29 7.21
C GLU A 66 34.85 4.50 6.66
N GLY A 67 34.61 3.46 5.84
CA GLY A 67 35.68 2.67 5.20
C GLY A 67 36.18 1.47 6.02
N TYR A 68 35.43 1.01 7.02
CA TYR A 68 35.74 -0.16 7.85
C TYR A 68 34.98 -1.43 7.44
N PHE A 69 35.54 -2.61 7.68
CA PHE A 69 34.89 -3.91 7.46
C PHE A 69 34.49 -4.64 8.76
N LEU A 70 35.24 -4.44 9.85
CA LEU A 70 35.11 -5.05 11.17
C LEU A 70 35.14 -6.60 11.12
N PRO A 71 36.26 -7.21 10.71
CA PRO A 71 36.31 -8.64 10.33
C PRO A 71 35.95 -9.62 11.46
N ASP A 72 36.27 -9.30 12.70
CA ASP A 72 36.04 -10.16 13.87
C ASP A 72 34.68 -9.94 14.55
N ASN A 73 33.87 -8.99 14.07
CA ASN A 73 32.53 -8.80 14.61
C ASN A 73 31.65 -10.01 14.30
N LEU A 74 30.83 -10.39 15.28
CA LEU A 74 29.80 -11.43 15.10
C LEU A 74 28.71 -10.93 14.17
N MET A 75 28.22 -11.83 13.31
CA MET A 75 27.27 -11.50 12.26
C MET A 75 25.84 -11.75 12.70
N LYS A 76 24.97 -10.75 12.48
CA LYS A 76 23.53 -10.91 12.66
C LYS A 76 22.93 -11.68 11.50
N ARG A 77 21.80 -12.33 11.75
CA ARG A 77 21.13 -13.20 10.79
C ARG A 77 20.71 -12.46 9.52
N GLU A 78 20.06 -11.32 9.64
CA GLU A 78 19.66 -10.47 8.52
C GLU A 78 20.84 -10.00 7.66
N GLU A 79 21.99 -9.76 8.29
CA GLU A 79 23.23 -9.40 7.59
C GLU A 79 23.76 -10.59 6.78
N PHE A 80 23.75 -11.80 7.34
CA PHE A 80 24.15 -13.00 6.61
C PHE A 80 23.25 -13.27 5.39
N TYR A 81 21.94 -13.08 5.53
CA TYR A 81 21.00 -13.20 4.41
C TYR A 81 21.23 -12.13 3.33
N LYS A 82 21.73 -10.95 3.69
CA LYS A 82 22.18 -9.95 2.71
C LYS A 82 23.34 -10.46 1.88
N LEU A 83 24.30 -11.12 2.52
CA LEU A 83 25.48 -11.61 1.82
C LEU A 83 25.15 -12.80 0.91
N ILE A 84 24.37 -13.78 1.38
CA ILE A 84 24.00 -14.95 0.54
C ILE A 84 23.14 -14.55 -0.67
N THR A 85 22.27 -13.54 -0.54
CA THR A 85 21.46 -13.07 -1.68
C THR A 85 22.30 -12.40 -2.77
N ASN A 86 23.44 -11.78 -2.42
CA ASN A 86 24.42 -11.26 -3.40
C ASN A 86 25.17 -12.38 -4.15
N VAL A 87 25.19 -13.59 -3.60
CA VAL A 87 25.89 -14.74 -4.17
C VAL A 87 25.02 -15.48 -5.20
N LEU A 88 23.70 -15.28 -5.17
CA LEU A 88 22.76 -15.88 -6.12
C LEU A 88 23.17 -15.57 -7.56
N THR A 89 23.11 -16.60 -8.43
CA THR A 89 23.35 -16.43 -9.87
C THR A 89 22.07 -16.18 -10.65
N VAL A 90 20.91 -16.44 -10.01
CA VAL A 90 19.57 -16.14 -10.51
C VAL A 90 18.83 -15.38 -9.40
N VAL A 91 18.45 -14.13 -9.67
CA VAL A 91 17.65 -13.33 -8.73
C VAL A 91 16.18 -13.69 -8.94
N PRO A 92 15.48 -14.20 -7.91
CA PRO A 92 14.06 -14.51 -8.01
C PRO A 92 13.24 -13.22 -8.18
N ASP A 93 12.12 -13.30 -8.89
CA ASP A 93 11.15 -12.21 -8.84
C ASP A 93 10.56 -12.12 -7.43
N THR A 94 10.75 -10.97 -6.78
CA THR A 94 10.30 -10.70 -5.42
C THR A 94 8.97 -9.96 -5.37
N SER A 95 8.38 -9.62 -6.54
CA SER A 95 7.16 -8.82 -6.67
C SER A 95 5.96 -9.42 -5.93
N SER A 96 5.87 -10.75 -5.90
CA SER A 96 4.84 -11.53 -5.20
C SER A 96 5.25 -12.03 -3.82
N THR A 97 6.50 -11.80 -3.40
CA THR A 97 7.00 -12.35 -2.14
C THR A 97 6.69 -11.44 -0.97
N VAL A 98 5.82 -11.93 -0.07
CA VAL A 98 5.47 -11.26 1.18
C VAL A 98 6.32 -11.81 2.31
N VAL A 99 6.97 -10.92 3.07
CA VAL A 99 7.69 -11.27 4.29
C VAL A 99 6.72 -11.11 5.46
N THR A 100 6.43 -12.22 6.14
CA THR A 100 5.39 -12.31 7.19
C THR A 100 5.97 -12.63 8.57
N PHE A 101 7.28 -12.45 8.73
CA PHE A 101 7.95 -12.73 10.00
C PHE A 101 7.57 -11.69 11.06
N LYS A 102 7.21 -12.14 12.27
CA LYS A 102 6.69 -11.30 13.36
C LYS A 102 7.67 -10.23 13.83
N ASP A 103 8.96 -10.52 13.76
CA ASP A 103 10.07 -9.65 14.18
C ASP A 103 10.67 -8.81 13.05
N VAL A 104 10.08 -8.87 11.85
CA VAL A 104 10.50 -8.05 10.70
C VAL A 104 9.63 -6.82 10.61
N ASP A 105 10.20 -5.67 10.93
CA ASP A 105 9.62 -4.37 10.59
C ASP A 105 9.61 -4.16 9.05
N PRO A 106 8.44 -3.96 8.41
CA PRO A 106 8.31 -3.90 6.94
C PRO A 106 8.98 -2.71 6.25
N ILE A 107 9.35 -1.65 6.98
CA ILE A 107 10.02 -0.46 6.42
C ILE A 107 11.55 -0.49 6.60
N GLU A 108 12.07 -1.50 7.28
CA GLU A 108 13.50 -1.61 7.57
C GLU A 108 14.33 -2.09 6.37
N TRP A 109 15.61 -1.71 6.38
CA TRP A 109 16.53 -1.89 5.24
C TRP A 109 16.75 -3.36 4.84
N TYR A 110 16.55 -4.31 5.76
CA TYR A 110 16.73 -5.74 5.50
C TYR A 110 15.55 -6.38 4.76
N VAL A 111 14.40 -5.70 4.63
CA VAL A 111 13.18 -6.28 4.05
C VAL A 111 13.33 -6.73 2.60
N PRO A 112 13.97 -5.97 1.67
CA PRO A 112 14.19 -6.44 0.29
C PRO A 112 15.04 -7.70 0.23
N THR A 113 15.99 -7.82 1.13
CA THR A 113 16.87 -8.99 1.26
C THR A 113 16.09 -10.21 1.72
N ILE A 114 15.28 -10.05 2.76
CA ILE A 114 14.46 -11.14 3.31
C ILE A 114 13.41 -11.56 2.27
N LYS A 115 12.82 -10.61 1.54
CA LYS A 115 11.95 -10.89 0.38
C LYS A 115 12.68 -11.75 -0.65
N THR A 116 13.90 -11.38 -1.03
CA THR A 116 14.70 -12.17 -1.98
C THR A 116 14.98 -13.57 -1.46
N ALA A 117 15.34 -13.70 -0.18
CA ALA A 117 15.64 -14.99 0.43
C ALA A 117 14.42 -15.91 0.53
N VAL A 118 13.24 -15.36 0.84
CA VAL A 118 11.97 -16.10 0.85
C VAL A 118 11.58 -16.50 -0.58
N ALA A 119 11.70 -15.59 -1.55
CA ALA A 119 11.38 -15.81 -2.96
C ALA A 119 12.25 -16.90 -3.60
N ALA A 120 13.53 -16.95 -3.21
CA ALA A 120 14.46 -17.99 -3.64
C ALA A 120 14.29 -19.31 -2.88
N GLY A 121 13.39 -19.39 -1.89
CA GLY A 121 13.17 -20.58 -1.07
C GLY A 121 14.30 -20.88 -0.08
N ILE A 122 15.18 -19.92 0.18
CA ILE A 122 16.35 -20.06 1.06
C ILE A 122 15.90 -20.19 2.52
N THR A 123 14.79 -19.54 2.88
CA THR A 123 14.26 -19.52 4.24
C THR A 123 12.75 -19.41 4.27
N LYS A 124 12.17 -19.99 5.32
CA LYS A 124 10.77 -19.81 5.73
C LYS A 124 10.66 -19.24 7.14
N GLY A 125 11.76 -18.67 7.67
CA GLY A 125 11.85 -18.26 9.07
C GLY A 125 11.95 -19.45 10.02
N TYR A 126 11.86 -19.16 11.31
CA TYR A 126 11.70 -20.14 12.38
C TYR A 126 10.24 -20.56 12.52
N GLU A 127 10.02 -21.71 13.17
CA GLU A 127 8.68 -22.28 13.37
C GLU A 127 7.77 -21.40 14.23
N ASP A 128 8.34 -20.54 15.08
CA ASP A 128 7.61 -19.57 15.90
C ASP A 128 7.10 -18.35 15.10
N GLY A 129 7.41 -18.29 13.81
CA GLY A 129 7.04 -17.21 12.90
C GLY A 129 7.99 -16.01 12.92
N ASN A 130 9.15 -16.10 13.58
CA ASN A 130 10.19 -15.07 13.51
C ASN A 130 11.22 -15.37 12.41
N PHE A 131 11.86 -14.33 11.88
CA PHE A 131 13.05 -14.46 11.03
C PHE A 131 14.31 -14.65 11.88
N GLY A 132 14.38 -13.99 13.04
CA GLY A 132 15.54 -13.85 13.90
C GLY A 132 16.27 -12.52 13.74
N ILE A 133 15.56 -11.40 13.55
CA ILE A 133 16.15 -10.07 13.40
C ILE A 133 16.97 -9.69 14.64
N GLY A 134 18.20 -9.22 14.42
CA GLY A 134 19.12 -8.83 15.48
C GLY A 134 19.79 -10.00 16.20
N GLN A 135 19.37 -11.24 15.94
CA GLN A 135 19.99 -12.43 16.51
C GLN A 135 21.27 -12.79 15.74
N MET A 136 22.29 -13.27 16.45
CA MET A 136 23.52 -13.74 15.80
C MET A 136 23.27 -15.08 15.11
N ILE A 137 23.74 -15.22 13.87
CA ILE A 137 23.58 -16.49 13.14
C ILE A 137 24.61 -17.51 13.62
N SER A 138 24.13 -18.67 14.07
CA SER A 138 25.01 -19.77 14.48
C SER A 138 25.63 -20.50 13.29
N ARG A 139 26.77 -21.18 13.50
CA ARG A 139 27.45 -21.96 12.46
C ARG A 139 26.56 -23.03 11.82
N GLN A 140 25.73 -23.72 12.60
CA GLN A 140 24.84 -24.76 12.06
C GLN A 140 23.67 -24.19 11.25
N GLU A 141 23.20 -22.98 11.57
CA GLU A 141 22.19 -22.30 10.77
C GLU A 141 22.75 -21.78 9.46
N ALA A 142 23.94 -21.19 9.49
CA ALA A 142 24.65 -20.78 8.28
C ALA A 142 24.91 -21.99 7.36
N ALA A 143 25.26 -23.15 7.91
CA ALA A 143 25.41 -24.39 7.15
C ALA A 143 24.11 -24.78 6.43
N LYS A 144 22.96 -24.74 7.11
CA LYS A 144 21.65 -24.98 6.50
C LYS A 144 21.33 -24.01 5.36
N VAL A 145 21.55 -22.72 5.59
CA VAL A 145 21.25 -21.66 4.61
C VAL A 145 22.12 -21.78 3.36
N VAL A 146 23.40 -22.11 3.51
CA VAL A 146 24.30 -22.25 2.37
C VAL A 146 24.07 -23.56 1.63
N ALA A 147 23.85 -24.67 2.36
CA ALA A 147 23.57 -25.96 1.75
C ALA A 147 22.26 -25.98 0.95
N SER A 148 21.28 -25.12 1.28
CA SER A 148 20.00 -25.06 0.56
C SER A 148 20.08 -24.40 -0.82
N VAL A 149 21.20 -23.74 -1.15
CA VAL A 149 21.37 -22.99 -2.41
C VAL A 149 22.54 -23.48 -3.28
N ILE A 150 23.23 -24.54 -2.85
CA ILE A 150 24.29 -25.19 -3.64
C ILE A 150 23.81 -26.55 -4.15
N PRO A 151 24.23 -26.98 -5.36
CA PRO A 151 23.89 -28.31 -5.87
C PRO A 151 24.44 -29.42 -4.97
N ALA A 152 23.64 -30.45 -4.69
CA ALA A 152 24.03 -31.62 -3.89
C ALA A 152 24.83 -32.66 -4.70
N ASP A 153 25.64 -32.22 -5.67
CA ASP A 153 26.50 -33.04 -6.50
C ASP A 153 27.95 -33.06 -5.99
N ASN A 154 28.77 -33.99 -6.50
CA ASN A 154 30.21 -34.07 -6.18
C ASN A 154 30.52 -34.13 -4.67
N LEU A 155 29.66 -34.78 -3.89
CA LEU A 155 29.81 -34.91 -2.44
C LEU A 155 30.87 -35.97 -2.07
N ASP A 156 31.91 -35.57 -1.34
CA ASP A 156 32.89 -36.49 -0.75
C ASP A 156 32.32 -37.11 0.53
N THR A 157 31.54 -38.18 0.40
CA THR A 157 30.85 -38.84 1.53
C THR A 157 31.79 -39.41 2.60
N SER A 158 33.11 -39.48 2.33
CA SER A 158 34.12 -39.83 3.33
C SER A 158 34.33 -38.75 4.39
N LYS A 159 33.90 -37.51 4.12
CA LYS A 159 33.95 -36.38 5.06
C LYS A 159 32.55 -36.06 5.54
N ASN A 160 32.33 -36.03 6.85
CA ASN A 160 31.02 -35.70 7.40
C ASN A 160 31.17 -35.16 8.84
N ALA A 161 30.07 -34.64 9.39
CA ALA A 161 30.05 -33.99 10.69
C ALA A 161 30.41 -34.92 11.87
N SER A 162 30.33 -36.25 11.71
CA SER A 162 30.72 -37.18 12.79
C SER A 162 32.22 -37.15 13.11
N ALA A 163 33.03 -36.53 12.24
CA ALA A 163 34.47 -36.37 12.45
C ALA A 163 34.82 -35.28 13.50
N VAL A 164 33.88 -34.41 13.88
CA VAL A 164 34.10 -33.40 14.92
C VAL A 164 33.70 -33.91 16.31
N LYS A 165 34.39 -33.45 17.34
CA LYS A 165 34.22 -33.92 18.73
C LYS A 165 32.86 -33.56 19.32
N ASP A 166 32.28 -32.45 18.88
CA ASP A 166 31.01 -31.90 19.34
C ASP A 166 29.86 -32.18 18.36
N ALA A 167 29.98 -33.22 17.53
CA ALA A 167 28.94 -33.62 16.57
C ALA A 167 27.56 -33.79 17.24
N ALA A 168 27.52 -34.29 18.48
CA ALA A 168 26.29 -34.49 19.24
C ALA A 168 25.57 -33.18 19.65
N LEU A 169 26.24 -32.03 19.54
CA LEU A 169 25.64 -30.71 19.80
C LEU A 169 25.00 -30.09 18.54
N ILE A 170 25.20 -30.72 17.38
CA ILE A 170 24.56 -30.31 16.13
C ILE A 170 23.10 -30.74 16.21
N GLY A 171 22.17 -29.80 16.03
CA GLY A 171 20.75 -30.13 16.03
C GLY A 171 20.39 -31.13 14.93
N ASP A 172 19.49 -32.08 15.21
CA ASP A 172 19.07 -33.10 14.24
C ASP A 172 18.56 -32.48 12.92
N TRP A 173 17.88 -31.33 13.01
CA TRP A 173 17.41 -30.57 11.86
C TRP A 173 18.54 -29.98 11.00
N ALA A 174 19.71 -29.73 11.59
CA ALA A 174 20.86 -29.10 10.94
C ALA A 174 21.84 -30.14 10.37
N LEU A 175 21.90 -31.32 10.98
CA LEU A 175 22.87 -32.37 10.67
C LEU A 175 22.96 -32.74 9.18
N PRO A 176 21.86 -32.90 8.41
CA PRO A 176 21.94 -33.20 6.98
C PRO A 176 22.69 -32.11 6.20
N TYR A 177 22.46 -30.85 6.55
CA TYR A 177 23.07 -29.71 5.88
C TYR A 177 24.53 -29.53 6.28
N VAL A 178 24.86 -29.71 7.56
CA VAL A 178 26.25 -29.69 8.03
C VAL A 178 27.05 -30.79 7.32
N ASN A 179 26.48 -31.98 7.13
CA ASN A 179 27.14 -33.03 6.34
C ASN A 179 27.43 -32.60 4.90
N ILE A 180 26.47 -31.99 4.21
CA ILE A 180 26.70 -31.45 2.85
C ILE A 180 27.87 -30.45 2.84
N MET A 181 27.92 -29.54 3.82
CA MET A 181 28.99 -28.55 3.91
C MET A 181 30.38 -29.16 4.17
N PHE A 182 30.45 -30.26 4.94
CA PHE A 182 31.68 -31.02 5.16
C PHE A 182 32.10 -31.80 3.91
N GLN A 183 31.14 -32.44 3.23
CA GLN A 183 31.37 -33.22 2.01
C GLN A 183 31.82 -32.36 0.84
N LYS A 184 31.32 -31.12 0.75
CA LYS A 184 31.78 -30.10 -0.21
C LYS A 184 33.08 -29.41 0.22
N GLY A 185 33.49 -29.57 1.49
CA GLY A 185 34.68 -28.92 2.05
C GLY A 185 34.54 -27.41 2.26
N TYR A 186 33.31 -26.91 2.42
CA TYR A 186 33.03 -25.48 2.69
C TYR A 186 33.02 -25.15 4.17
N MET A 187 32.80 -26.14 5.04
CA MET A 187 32.97 -26.00 6.48
C MET A 187 33.74 -27.21 7.03
N GLN A 188 34.50 -26.96 8.09
CA GLN A 188 35.28 -27.95 8.82
C GLN A 188 35.31 -27.61 10.32
N GLY A 189 35.80 -28.54 11.14
CA GLY A 189 36.10 -28.27 12.54
C GLY A 189 37.27 -27.31 12.72
N ASP A 190 37.32 -26.66 13.87
CA ASP A 190 38.44 -25.82 14.29
C ASP A 190 39.69 -26.65 14.61
N ASP A 191 40.79 -25.97 14.95
CA ASP A 191 42.07 -26.60 15.31
C ASP A 191 42.00 -27.50 16.55
N GLN A 192 40.91 -27.40 17.33
CA GLN A 192 40.65 -28.21 18.51
C GLN A 192 39.77 -29.43 18.18
N GLY A 193 39.31 -29.54 16.93
CA GLY A 193 38.46 -30.61 16.41
C GLY A 193 36.96 -30.42 16.67
N ASN A 194 36.51 -29.20 16.98
CA ASN A 194 35.10 -28.87 17.24
C ASN A 194 34.48 -28.11 16.07
N PHE A 195 33.22 -28.39 15.73
CA PHE A 195 32.44 -27.63 14.76
C PHE A 195 31.84 -26.34 15.35
N ARG A 196 31.54 -26.33 16.66
CA ARG A 196 30.91 -25.25 17.42
C ARG A 196 29.52 -24.87 16.87
N PRO A 197 28.55 -25.79 16.85
CA PRO A 197 27.28 -25.62 16.12
C PRO A 197 26.47 -24.39 16.53
N THR A 198 26.48 -24.02 17.82
CA THR A 198 25.70 -22.91 18.38
C THR A 198 26.47 -21.59 18.44
N MET A 199 27.79 -21.60 18.15
CA MET A 199 28.58 -20.37 18.15
C MET A 199 28.29 -19.54 16.90
N ALA A 200 28.25 -18.22 17.08
CA ALA A 200 28.03 -17.28 16.00
C ALA A 200 29.24 -17.18 15.05
N LEU A 201 28.97 -16.94 13.76
CA LEU A 201 30.02 -16.65 12.77
C LEU A 201 30.53 -15.21 12.89
N THR A 202 31.83 -15.04 12.67
CA THR A 202 32.43 -13.72 12.42
C THR A 202 32.19 -13.26 10.97
N ARG A 203 32.31 -11.95 10.72
CA ARG A 203 32.20 -11.38 9.37
C ARG A 203 33.26 -11.93 8.41
N ALA A 204 34.49 -12.16 8.88
CA ALA A 204 35.55 -12.76 8.08
C ALA A 204 35.27 -14.21 7.69
N GLU A 205 34.71 -15.02 8.61
CA GLU A 205 34.32 -16.40 8.31
C GLU A 205 33.17 -16.45 7.30
N ALA A 206 32.15 -15.60 7.47
CA ALA A 206 31.03 -15.51 6.52
C ALA A 206 31.49 -15.09 5.11
N ALA A 207 32.39 -14.09 5.01
CA ALA A 207 32.95 -13.67 3.73
C ALA A 207 33.73 -14.81 3.05
N THR A 208 34.52 -15.56 3.83
CA THR A 208 35.31 -16.70 3.32
C THR A 208 34.41 -17.81 2.80
N LEU A 209 33.37 -18.16 3.56
CA LEU A 209 32.39 -19.19 3.18
C LEU A 209 31.72 -18.84 1.85
N LEU A 210 31.19 -17.62 1.75
CA LEU A 210 30.39 -17.17 0.61
C LEU A 210 31.23 -16.93 -0.66
N LEU A 211 32.48 -16.46 -0.52
CA LEU A 211 33.41 -16.35 -1.65
C LEU A 211 33.73 -17.74 -2.22
N ASN A 212 33.98 -18.72 -1.36
CA ASN A 212 34.28 -20.08 -1.79
C ASN A 212 33.11 -20.71 -2.54
N VAL A 213 31.87 -20.49 -2.08
CA VAL A 213 30.66 -20.93 -2.78
C VAL A 213 30.51 -20.23 -4.12
N LYS A 214 30.62 -18.89 -4.17
CA LYS A 214 30.47 -18.11 -5.41
C LYS A 214 31.46 -18.54 -6.50
N LYS A 215 32.68 -18.90 -6.12
CA LYS A 215 33.75 -19.28 -7.06
C LYS A 215 33.64 -20.71 -7.58
N LYS A 216 32.95 -21.60 -6.86
CA LYS A 216 32.97 -23.05 -7.12
C LYS A 216 31.62 -23.65 -7.46
N GLU A 217 30.52 -22.96 -7.16
CA GLU A 217 29.16 -23.47 -7.35
C GLU A 217 28.32 -22.54 -8.24
N THR A 218 27.47 -23.13 -9.07
CA THR A 218 26.34 -22.40 -9.67
C THR A 218 25.21 -22.32 -8.65
N VAL A 219 24.89 -21.11 -8.19
CA VAL A 219 23.92 -20.88 -7.11
C VAL A 219 22.54 -20.59 -7.72
N ILE A 220 21.71 -21.63 -7.88
CA ILE A 220 20.43 -21.64 -8.63
C ILE A 220 19.21 -21.59 -7.68
N LYS A 221 18.07 -21.08 -8.16
CA LYS A 221 16.73 -21.07 -7.50
C LYS A 221 16.33 -22.46 -6.98
N GLY A 222 15.85 -22.57 -5.73
CA GLY A 222 15.22 -23.80 -5.22
C GLY A 222 13.72 -23.88 -5.58
N PRO A 223 13.12 -25.07 -5.78
CA PRO A 223 13.62 -26.38 -5.37
C PRO A 223 13.93 -27.34 -6.54
N GLY A 224 15.14 -27.89 -6.55
CA GLY A 224 15.47 -29.16 -7.21
C GLY A 224 15.80 -30.20 -6.14
N THR A 225 14.85 -31.12 -5.90
CA THR A 225 14.96 -32.47 -5.32
C THR A 225 15.79 -32.74 -4.05
N THR A 226 15.13 -33.50 -3.16
CA THR A 226 15.63 -34.35 -2.05
C THR A 226 15.92 -33.69 -0.71
N ALA A 227 14.92 -33.67 0.18
CA ALA A 227 15.17 -33.77 1.61
C ALA A 227 14.00 -34.49 2.32
N VAL A 228 14.41 -35.53 3.03
CA VAL A 228 13.66 -36.42 3.89
C VAL A 228 12.87 -35.63 4.94
N SER A 229 11.60 -36.00 5.13
CA SER A 229 10.74 -35.55 6.22
C SER A 229 10.99 -36.40 7.46
N PRO A 230 11.05 -35.83 8.68
CA PRO A 230 10.46 -36.42 9.86
C PRO A 230 9.05 -35.84 10.06
N THR A 231 8.22 -36.66 10.67
CA THR A 231 6.75 -36.64 10.69
C THR A 231 6.10 -35.56 11.54
N PRO A 232 4.91 -35.07 11.14
CA PRO A 232 4.00 -34.31 11.98
C PRO A 232 3.10 -35.26 12.80
N ASP A 233 2.87 -34.91 14.06
CA ASP A 233 1.78 -35.46 14.86
C ASP A 233 0.68 -34.40 14.93
N VAL A 234 -0.34 -34.52 14.09
CA VAL A 234 -1.76 -34.18 14.37
C VAL A 234 -2.62 -34.95 13.35
N THR A 235 -3.25 -36.00 13.86
CA THR A 235 -4.41 -36.77 13.38
C THR A 235 -4.96 -36.43 11.99
N THR A 236 -4.67 -37.34 11.05
CA THR A 236 -5.41 -37.62 9.82
C THR A 236 -6.94 -37.58 10.00
N PRO A 237 -7.70 -36.87 9.15
CA PRO A 237 -8.92 -37.45 8.62
C PRO A 237 -8.46 -38.60 7.72
N THR A 238 -8.88 -39.82 8.05
CA THR A 238 -8.69 -40.97 7.17
C THR A 238 -9.23 -40.61 5.79
N GLY A 239 -8.33 -40.53 4.83
CA GLY A 239 -8.67 -40.67 3.42
C GLY A 239 -9.25 -42.07 3.26
N ASP A 240 -10.56 -42.21 3.44
CA ASP A 240 -11.26 -43.35 2.94
C ASP A 240 -11.20 -43.27 1.42
N ALA A 241 -10.86 -44.40 0.79
CA ALA A 241 -10.88 -44.63 -0.65
C ALA A 241 -12.24 -44.35 -1.33
N GLY A 242 -13.20 -43.74 -0.63
CA GLY A 242 -14.45 -43.19 -1.13
C GLY A 242 -14.29 -41.85 -1.85
N CYS A 243 -13.41 -40.95 -1.43
CA CYS A 243 -13.31 -39.60 -2.05
C CYS A 243 -12.85 -39.67 -3.52
N GLN A 244 -11.86 -40.52 -3.84
CA GLN A 244 -11.43 -40.81 -5.22
C GLN A 244 -12.51 -41.49 -6.09
N LYS A 245 -13.51 -42.16 -5.49
CA LYS A 245 -14.63 -42.76 -6.24
C LYS A 245 -15.71 -41.73 -6.61
N ILE A 246 -15.81 -40.60 -5.91
CA ILE A 246 -16.80 -39.55 -6.19
C ILE A 246 -16.27 -38.62 -7.30
N HIS A 247 -14.96 -38.36 -7.29
CA HIS A 247 -14.25 -37.55 -8.30
C HIS A 247 -14.21 -38.22 -9.68
N ALA A 248 -14.34 -39.55 -9.80
CA ALA A 248 -14.11 -40.27 -11.05
C ALA A 248 -15.36 -40.52 -11.93
N VAL A 249 -16.57 -40.13 -11.50
CA VAL A 249 -17.84 -40.63 -12.09
C VAL A 249 -18.76 -39.53 -12.66
N MET A 250 -18.45 -38.25 -12.44
CA MET A 250 -19.26 -37.13 -12.93
C MET A 250 -18.52 -36.33 -14.00
N GLY A 251 -19.26 -35.72 -14.94
CA GLY A 251 -18.68 -34.82 -15.94
C GLY A 251 -17.97 -33.65 -15.26
N GLY A 252 -16.74 -33.34 -15.70
CA GLY A 252 -15.93 -32.28 -15.11
C GLY A 252 -14.96 -32.72 -14.01
N ALA A 253 -14.83 -34.02 -13.73
CA ALA A 253 -13.83 -34.58 -12.82
C ALA A 253 -12.43 -33.94 -12.94
N PHE A 254 -11.78 -33.72 -11.80
CA PHE A 254 -10.37 -33.33 -11.78
C PHE A 254 -9.51 -34.51 -12.24
N THR A 255 -8.68 -34.28 -13.26
CA THR A 255 -7.83 -35.32 -13.86
C THR A 255 -6.38 -35.23 -13.42
N VAL A 256 -5.99 -34.13 -12.79
CA VAL A 256 -4.64 -33.85 -12.28
C VAL A 256 -4.77 -33.21 -10.90
N GLY A 257 -3.84 -33.56 -10.00
CA GLY A 257 -3.86 -33.13 -8.61
C GLY A 257 -4.63 -34.06 -7.68
N THR A 258 -4.28 -34.02 -6.40
CA THR A 258 -4.95 -34.74 -5.31
C THR A 258 -5.73 -33.81 -4.39
N GLY A 259 -5.79 -32.51 -4.70
CA GLY A 259 -6.49 -31.50 -3.92
C GLY A 259 -5.77 -31.10 -2.63
N THR A 260 -4.48 -31.42 -2.52
CA THR A 260 -3.65 -31.05 -1.35
C THR A 260 -2.82 -29.81 -1.63
N ALA A 261 -2.32 -29.13 -0.60
CA ALA A 261 -1.50 -27.92 -0.77
C ALA A 261 -0.25 -28.12 -1.64
N LYS A 262 0.30 -29.34 -1.70
CA LYS A 262 1.50 -29.66 -2.51
C LYS A 262 1.15 -30.14 -3.92
N ASP A 263 -0.10 -30.50 -4.14
CA ASP A 263 -0.60 -31.14 -5.36
C ASP A 263 -2.09 -30.78 -5.53
N PRO A 264 -2.39 -29.51 -5.84
CA PRO A 264 -3.75 -28.99 -5.95
C PRO A 264 -4.47 -29.57 -7.17
N TYR A 265 -5.79 -29.62 -7.14
CA TYR A 265 -6.59 -29.95 -8.32
C TYR A 265 -6.40 -28.89 -9.40
N GLU A 266 -5.94 -29.30 -10.58
CA GLU A 266 -5.76 -28.39 -11.71
C GLU A 266 -7.06 -28.20 -12.49
N ILE A 267 -7.38 -26.93 -12.77
CA ILE A 267 -8.57 -26.52 -13.51
C ILE A 267 -8.11 -25.90 -14.83
N SER A 268 -8.51 -26.52 -15.94
CA SER A 268 -8.16 -26.06 -17.29
C SER A 268 -9.38 -26.01 -18.23
N THR A 269 -10.57 -26.33 -17.73
CA THR A 269 -11.82 -26.37 -18.49
C THR A 269 -13.00 -25.84 -17.68
N GLU A 270 -14.04 -25.34 -18.37
CA GLU A 270 -15.28 -24.87 -17.72
C GLU A 270 -16.00 -25.99 -16.94
N ALA A 271 -15.90 -27.24 -17.39
CA ALA A 271 -16.51 -28.38 -16.72
C ALA A 271 -15.82 -28.67 -15.37
N GLN A 272 -14.49 -28.55 -15.30
CA GLN A 272 -13.73 -28.68 -14.04
C GLN A 272 -14.03 -27.54 -13.07
N LEU A 273 -14.15 -26.30 -13.57
CA LEU A 273 -14.60 -25.17 -12.76
C LEU A 273 -15.98 -25.45 -12.14
N ASN A 274 -16.92 -25.92 -12.97
CA ASN A 274 -18.26 -26.26 -12.48
C ASN A 274 -18.24 -27.43 -11.48
N HIS A 275 -17.29 -28.35 -11.60
CA HIS A 275 -17.20 -29.54 -10.74
C HIS A 275 -16.86 -29.24 -9.28
N ILE A 276 -16.27 -28.07 -8.96
CA ILE A 276 -15.98 -27.65 -7.58
C ILE A 276 -17.24 -27.71 -6.69
N ARG A 277 -18.42 -27.44 -7.25
CA ARG A 277 -19.69 -27.37 -6.49
C ARG A 277 -20.12 -28.68 -5.84
N VAL A 278 -19.53 -29.82 -6.21
CA VAL A 278 -19.80 -31.11 -5.54
C VAL A 278 -18.76 -31.46 -4.47
N HIS A 279 -17.76 -30.59 -4.23
CA HIS A 279 -16.66 -30.77 -3.27
C HIS A 279 -16.55 -29.64 -2.24
N LEU A 280 -17.67 -28.95 -1.98
CA LEU A 280 -17.72 -27.73 -1.15
C LEU A 280 -17.17 -27.90 0.27
N ASN A 281 -17.21 -29.10 0.85
CA ASN A 281 -16.85 -29.34 2.25
C ASN A 281 -15.51 -30.09 2.43
N GLU A 282 -14.76 -30.32 1.35
CA GLU A 282 -13.56 -31.17 1.39
C GLU A 282 -12.29 -30.43 1.82
N GLY A 283 -12.29 -29.08 1.83
CA GLY A 283 -11.08 -28.31 2.14
C GLY A 283 -10.00 -28.42 1.06
N GLY A 284 -10.40 -28.73 -0.18
CA GLY A 284 -9.49 -28.95 -1.30
C GLY A 284 -8.70 -27.71 -1.73
N TYR A 285 -7.54 -27.93 -2.32
CA TYR A 285 -6.73 -26.92 -2.98
C TYR A 285 -6.95 -27.02 -4.49
N TYR A 286 -7.24 -25.89 -5.13
CA TYR A 286 -7.57 -25.76 -6.54
C TYR A 286 -6.66 -24.71 -7.17
N ILE A 287 -6.17 -24.97 -8.38
CA ILE A 287 -5.36 -24.02 -9.15
C ILE A 287 -5.85 -23.93 -10.59
N LEU A 288 -6.03 -22.71 -11.11
CA LEU A 288 -6.23 -22.51 -12.54
C LEU A 288 -4.91 -22.71 -13.27
N THR A 289 -4.94 -23.43 -14.39
CA THR A 289 -3.76 -23.60 -15.28
C THR A 289 -3.96 -22.97 -16.64
N LYS A 290 -5.16 -22.42 -16.88
CA LYS A 290 -5.57 -21.73 -18.10
C LYS A 290 -6.68 -20.72 -17.80
N ASP A 291 -6.80 -19.73 -18.67
CA ASP A 291 -8.01 -18.92 -18.76
C ASP A 291 -9.22 -19.79 -19.12
N ILE A 292 -10.33 -19.58 -18.41
CA ILE A 292 -11.58 -20.31 -18.60
C ILE A 292 -12.63 -19.39 -19.18
N LYS A 293 -13.23 -19.77 -20.30
CA LYS A 293 -14.42 -19.11 -20.84
C LYS A 293 -15.63 -20.02 -20.67
N VAL A 294 -16.60 -19.57 -19.89
CA VAL A 294 -17.88 -20.24 -19.68
C VAL A 294 -18.79 -19.96 -20.86
N ASN A 295 -19.13 -21.02 -21.60
CA ASN A 295 -20.10 -21.00 -22.69
C ASN A 295 -21.30 -21.92 -22.40
N SER A 296 -21.13 -22.87 -21.48
CA SER A 296 -22.19 -23.76 -21.04
C SER A 296 -23.19 -23.07 -20.12
N ASP A 297 -24.46 -23.50 -20.18
CA ASP A 297 -25.49 -23.14 -19.21
C ASP A 297 -25.47 -24.13 -18.04
N PHE A 298 -24.69 -23.79 -17.02
CA PHE A 298 -24.60 -24.57 -15.79
C PHE A 298 -25.78 -24.30 -14.85
N ALA A 299 -26.41 -23.12 -14.92
CA ALA A 299 -27.58 -22.78 -14.10
C ALA A 299 -28.79 -23.68 -14.41
N ALA A 300 -29.02 -24.08 -15.67
CA ALA A 300 -30.10 -25.01 -16.01
C ALA A 300 -29.89 -26.44 -15.49
N THR A 301 -28.65 -26.83 -15.21
CA THR A 301 -28.27 -28.21 -14.82
C THR A 301 -28.15 -28.40 -13.31
N VAL A 302 -28.12 -27.32 -12.54
CA VAL A 302 -28.09 -27.33 -11.07
C VAL A 302 -29.48 -26.89 -10.60
N PRO A 303 -30.32 -27.80 -10.07
CA PRO A 303 -31.71 -27.47 -9.81
C PRO A 303 -31.85 -26.66 -8.51
N SER A 304 -32.02 -25.35 -8.61
CA SER A 304 -32.77 -24.59 -7.59
C SER A 304 -34.27 -24.63 -7.94
N ALA A 305 -34.86 -25.82 -7.84
CA ALA A 305 -36.30 -26.05 -7.92
C ALA A 305 -36.89 -26.55 -6.58
N SER A 306 -36.12 -26.44 -5.49
CA SER A 306 -36.64 -26.65 -4.14
C SER A 306 -37.33 -25.37 -3.64
N SER A 307 -38.44 -25.51 -2.92
CA SER A 307 -39.16 -24.37 -2.34
C SER A 307 -38.27 -23.71 -1.28
N GLY A 308 -37.52 -22.66 -1.66
CA GLY A 308 -36.71 -21.89 -0.71
C GLY A 308 -35.37 -21.38 -1.24
N ALA A 309 -34.78 -22.01 -2.24
CA ALA A 309 -33.47 -21.59 -2.75
C ALA A 309 -33.58 -20.42 -3.77
N PRO A 310 -32.59 -19.51 -3.82
CA PRO A 310 -32.49 -18.49 -4.87
C PRO A 310 -32.55 -19.10 -6.26
N ASN A 311 -33.32 -18.50 -7.17
CA ASN A 311 -33.36 -18.92 -8.56
C ASN A 311 -32.34 -18.11 -9.40
N TRP A 312 -31.39 -18.82 -10.02
CA TRP A 312 -30.35 -18.28 -10.91
C TRP A 312 -30.57 -18.61 -12.39
N SER A 313 -31.73 -19.20 -12.74
CA SER A 313 -32.04 -19.65 -14.10
C SER A 313 -32.21 -18.52 -15.13
N GLU A 314 -32.10 -17.25 -14.70
CA GLU A 314 -32.08 -16.10 -15.61
C GLU A 314 -30.69 -15.89 -16.24
N GLY A 315 -29.63 -16.47 -15.65
CA GLY A 315 -28.27 -16.47 -16.18
C GLY A 315 -27.81 -17.87 -16.62
N ASN A 316 -26.50 -18.01 -16.90
CA ASN A 316 -25.87 -19.27 -17.29
C ASN A 316 -25.10 -19.98 -16.16
N PHE A 317 -24.95 -19.34 -15.00
CA PHE A 317 -24.13 -19.86 -13.91
C PHE A 317 -24.78 -19.63 -12.53
N GLU A 318 -24.91 -20.71 -11.75
CA GLU A 318 -25.30 -20.65 -10.34
C GLU A 318 -24.04 -20.53 -9.46
N PRO A 319 -23.98 -19.59 -8.49
CA PRO A 319 -22.86 -19.43 -7.58
C PRO A 319 -22.40 -20.73 -6.92
N ILE A 320 -21.09 -20.87 -6.72
CA ILE A 320 -20.49 -22.03 -6.03
C ILE A 320 -20.58 -21.81 -4.51
N GLY A 321 -21.29 -22.69 -3.82
CA GLY A 321 -21.48 -22.63 -2.36
C GLY A 321 -22.65 -21.75 -1.94
N THR A 322 -23.36 -22.20 -0.90
CA THR A 322 -24.49 -21.48 -0.26
C THR A 322 -24.19 -21.24 1.21
N GLU A 323 -25.03 -20.47 1.89
CA GLU A 323 -24.88 -20.26 3.35
C GLU A 323 -24.95 -21.59 4.13
N GLU A 324 -25.79 -22.53 3.70
CA GLU A 324 -25.92 -23.86 4.31
C GLU A 324 -24.78 -24.81 3.96
N ASN A 325 -24.21 -24.66 2.76
CA ASN A 325 -23.09 -25.47 2.26
C ASN A 325 -22.02 -24.53 1.66
N PRO A 326 -21.23 -23.85 2.51
CA PRO A 326 -20.26 -22.87 2.04
C PRO A 326 -19.10 -23.54 1.32
N PHE A 327 -18.41 -22.80 0.48
CA PHE A 327 -17.14 -23.24 -0.10
C PHE A 327 -16.05 -23.28 0.99
N VAL A 328 -15.53 -24.47 1.27
CA VAL A 328 -14.39 -24.79 2.13
C VAL A 328 -13.22 -25.25 1.27
N GLY A 329 -12.22 -24.40 1.05
CA GLY A 329 -11.06 -24.72 0.22
C GLY A 329 -10.17 -23.53 -0.12
N ASN A 330 -9.12 -23.79 -0.89
CA ASN A 330 -8.18 -22.77 -1.35
C ASN A 330 -8.26 -22.71 -2.88
N PHE A 331 -8.63 -21.57 -3.42
CA PHE A 331 -8.74 -21.35 -4.87
C PHE A 331 -7.66 -20.37 -5.32
N ASP A 332 -6.68 -20.87 -6.06
CA ASP A 332 -5.61 -20.08 -6.66
C ASP A 332 -5.88 -19.87 -8.15
N GLY A 333 -6.01 -18.61 -8.55
CA GLY A 333 -6.19 -18.23 -9.93
C GLY A 333 -4.91 -18.26 -10.76
N ASP A 334 -3.72 -18.29 -10.14
CA ASP A 334 -2.40 -18.22 -10.80
C ASP A 334 -2.31 -17.11 -11.89
N GLY A 335 -3.05 -16.01 -11.69
CA GLY A 335 -3.14 -14.90 -12.64
C GLY A 335 -4.06 -15.14 -13.85
N HIS A 336 -4.74 -16.28 -13.93
CA HIS A 336 -5.70 -16.60 -14.98
C HIS A 336 -7.07 -15.95 -14.79
N SER A 337 -7.80 -15.87 -15.90
CA SER A 337 -9.12 -15.29 -15.98
C SER A 337 -10.24 -16.33 -16.10
N ILE A 338 -11.41 -15.97 -15.58
CA ILE A 338 -12.69 -16.64 -15.82
C ILE A 338 -13.60 -15.61 -16.49
N SER A 339 -14.17 -15.98 -17.64
CA SER A 339 -15.01 -15.09 -18.46
C SER A 339 -16.31 -15.73 -18.92
N GLY A 340 -17.26 -14.91 -19.38
CA GLY A 340 -18.56 -15.36 -19.87
C GLY A 340 -19.54 -15.79 -18.78
N LEU A 341 -19.30 -15.40 -17.52
CA LEU A 341 -20.24 -15.65 -16.43
C LEU A 341 -21.45 -14.72 -16.56
N ASP A 342 -22.64 -15.29 -16.64
CA ASP A 342 -23.91 -14.62 -16.46
C ASP A 342 -24.57 -15.19 -15.19
N ILE A 343 -24.35 -14.52 -14.07
CA ILE A 343 -24.89 -14.90 -12.76
C ILE A 343 -26.04 -13.95 -12.47
N THR A 344 -27.21 -14.28 -13.00
CA THR A 344 -28.41 -13.44 -12.88
C THR A 344 -29.50 -14.20 -12.13
N GLY A 345 -29.91 -13.66 -10.99
CA GLY A 345 -30.97 -14.24 -10.18
C GLY A 345 -32.13 -13.28 -9.91
N THR A 346 -33.30 -13.84 -9.60
CA THR A 346 -34.52 -13.06 -9.38
C THR A 346 -34.36 -12.09 -8.20
N VAL A 347 -34.45 -10.80 -8.52
CA VAL A 347 -34.44 -9.71 -7.56
C VAL A 347 -35.88 -9.47 -7.11
N LYS A 348 -36.17 -9.48 -5.80
CA LYS A 348 -37.54 -9.41 -5.24
C LYS A 348 -38.47 -8.45 -6.01
N GLY A 349 -39.41 -9.03 -6.75
CA GLY A 349 -40.62 -8.38 -7.30
C GLY A 349 -41.86 -8.69 -6.44
N LYS A 350 -43.04 -8.20 -6.85
CA LYS A 350 -44.33 -8.32 -6.13
C LYS A 350 -44.83 -9.76 -5.90
N ASP A 351 -44.13 -10.78 -6.41
CA ASP A 351 -44.64 -12.15 -6.57
C ASP A 351 -44.15 -13.14 -5.50
N GLY A 352 -43.53 -12.67 -4.41
CA GLY A 352 -43.29 -13.50 -3.21
C GLY A 352 -42.19 -14.57 -3.32
N GLY A 353 -41.36 -14.56 -4.37
CA GLY A 353 -40.16 -15.40 -4.46
C GLY A 353 -39.03 -14.99 -3.49
N ASN A 354 -38.13 -15.92 -3.16
CA ASN A 354 -36.94 -15.63 -2.35
C ASN A 354 -35.93 -14.81 -3.16
N ALA A 355 -35.39 -13.75 -2.56
CA ALA A 355 -34.50 -12.81 -3.23
C ALA A 355 -33.14 -13.48 -3.50
N ALA A 356 -32.58 -13.28 -4.71
CA ALA A 356 -31.28 -13.83 -5.09
C ALA A 356 -30.09 -13.14 -4.37
N GLY A 357 -29.89 -13.49 -3.10
CA GLY A 357 -28.72 -13.08 -2.33
C GLY A 357 -27.48 -13.92 -2.66
N TYR A 358 -26.30 -13.41 -2.32
CA TYR A 358 -25.02 -14.12 -2.43
C TYR A 358 -24.58 -14.37 -3.89
N ALA A 359 -24.66 -13.36 -4.74
CA ALA A 359 -24.22 -13.47 -6.14
C ALA A 359 -22.70 -13.28 -6.27
N GLY A 360 -22.05 -14.18 -6.98
CA GLY A 360 -20.63 -14.15 -7.36
C GLY A 360 -20.18 -15.52 -7.85
N LEU A 361 -18.95 -15.65 -8.37
CA LEU A 361 -18.40 -16.97 -8.73
C LEU A 361 -18.58 -17.96 -7.56
N PHE A 362 -18.25 -17.51 -6.35
CA PHE A 362 -18.60 -18.17 -5.11
C PHE A 362 -19.76 -17.43 -4.42
N GLY A 363 -20.80 -18.15 -4.03
CA GLY A 363 -21.92 -17.54 -3.32
C GLY A 363 -21.54 -17.22 -1.88
N TYR A 364 -21.08 -18.24 -1.16
CA TYR A 364 -20.67 -18.14 0.24
C TYR A 364 -19.34 -18.88 0.49
N VAL A 365 -18.39 -18.20 1.10
CA VAL A 365 -17.03 -18.71 1.38
C VAL A 365 -16.82 -18.85 2.89
N ASP A 366 -16.36 -20.01 3.35
CA ASP A 366 -16.09 -20.32 4.76
C ASP A 366 -14.84 -19.61 5.32
N SER A 367 -14.73 -19.52 6.65
CA SER A 367 -13.61 -18.84 7.32
C SER A 367 -12.27 -19.54 7.19
N LYS A 368 -12.26 -20.82 6.82
CA LYS A 368 -11.03 -21.59 6.55
C LYS A 368 -10.56 -21.50 5.10
N SER A 369 -11.27 -20.74 4.27
CA SER A 369 -11.03 -20.70 2.83
C SER A 369 -10.22 -19.48 2.42
N SER A 370 -9.58 -19.60 1.25
CA SER A 370 -8.90 -18.49 0.59
C SER A 370 -9.20 -18.48 -0.91
N ILE A 371 -9.30 -17.29 -1.48
CA ILE A 371 -9.39 -17.07 -2.93
C ILE A 371 -8.30 -16.07 -3.30
N ASP A 372 -7.40 -16.47 -4.21
CA ASP A 372 -6.26 -15.66 -4.62
C ASP A 372 -6.16 -15.56 -6.14
N GLY A 373 -5.72 -14.41 -6.66
CA GLY A 373 -5.12 -14.31 -8.00
C GLY A 373 -6.04 -14.55 -9.21
N VAL A 374 -7.37 -14.57 -9.06
CA VAL A 374 -8.31 -14.79 -10.18
C VAL A 374 -8.85 -13.48 -10.76
N THR A 375 -8.96 -13.40 -12.09
CA THR A 375 -9.62 -12.30 -12.80
C THR A 375 -11.00 -12.70 -13.30
N ILE A 376 -12.05 -11.93 -12.99
CA ILE A 376 -13.41 -12.10 -13.54
C ILE A 376 -13.60 -11.11 -14.69
N GLU A 377 -13.54 -11.59 -15.94
CA GLU A 377 -13.55 -10.78 -17.16
C GLU A 377 -14.84 -10.98 -17.97
N ASP A 378 -15.28 -10.01 -18.78
CA ASP A 378 -16.43 -10.15 -19.71
C ASP A 378 -17.62 -10.90 -19.10
N SER A 379 -18.07 -10.43 -17.92
CA SER A 379 -19.06 -11.15 -17.10
C SER A 379 -20.13 -10.21 -16.53
N ALA A 380 -21.36 -10.71 -16.41
CA ALA A 380 -22.50 -10.01 -15.84
C ALA A 380 -22.97 -10.71 -14.56
N ILE A 381 -22.93 -9.99 -13.43
CA ILE A 381 -23.35 -10.52 -12.13
C ILE A 381 -24.48 -9.63 -11.60
N LYS A 382 -25.64 -10.21 -11.32
CA LYS A 382 -26.83 -9.51 -10.84
C LYS A 382 -27.56 -10.28 -9.75
N GLY A 383 -27.71 -9.65 -8.59
CA GLY A 383 -28.42 -10.22 -7.43
C GLY A 383 -29.15 -9.17 -6.60
N SER A 384 -29.80 -9.59 -5.51
CA SER A 384 -30.49 -8.70 -4.58
C SER A 384 -29.57 -8.18 -3.48
N ALA A 385 -28.90 -9.06 -2.73
CA ALA A 385 -28.12 -8.71 -1.55
C ALA A 385 -26.81 -9.48 -1.53
N TYR A 386 -25.71 -8.87 -1.09
CA TYR A 386 -24.38 -9.50 -1.07
C TYR A 386 -23.97 -9.96 -2.48
N VAL A 387 -23.61 -8.99 -3.32
CA VAL A 387 -23.29 -9.21 -4.73
C VAL A 387 -21.83 -8.79 -4.96
N GLY A 388 -21.02 -9.69 -5.47
CA GLY A 388 -19.63 -9.45 -5.87
C GLY A 388 -19.24 -10.28 -7.09
N GLY A 389 -18.21 -9.87 -7.84
CA GLY A 389 -17.74 -10.65 -8.98
C GLY A 389 -17.13 -11.99 -8.58
N VAL A 390 -16.30 -11.98 -7.52
CA VAL A 390 -15.62 -13.17 -7.00
C VAL A 390 -16.47 -13.87 -5.95
N ALA A 391 -16.98 -13.12 -4.98
CA ALA A 391 -17.76 -13.69 -3.88
C ALA A 391 -19.01 -12.87 -3.56
N GLY A 392 -20.15 -13.53 -3.29
CA GLY A 392 -21.29 -12.88 -2.68
C GLY A 392 -20.97 -12.46 -1.24
N TYR A 393 -20.62 -13.45 -0.41
CA TYR A 393 -20.24 -13.28 0.99
C TYR A 393 -19.01 -14.12 1.33
N SER A 394 -18.01 -13.51 1.95
CA SER A 394 -16.78 -14.21 2.31
C SER A 394 -16.46 -14.09 3.79
N LYS A 395 -16.33 -15.24 4.45
CA LYS A 395 -15.66 -15.34 5.75
C LYS A 395 -14.18 -15.66 5.61
N GLY A 396 -13.72 -16.04 4.41
CA GLY A 396 -12.33 -16.31 4.07
C GLY A 396 -11.63 -15.11 3.45
N SER A 397 -10.31 -15.20 3.27
CA SER A 397 -9.51 -14.12 2.67
C SER A 397 -9.68 -14.07 1.15
N ILE A 398 -9.75 -12.87 0.58
CA ILE A 398 -9.76 -12.64 -0.86
C ILE A 398 -8.59 -11.73 -1.21
N THR A 399 -7.64 -12.22 -2.00
CA THR A 399 -6.41 -11.49 -2.33
C THR A 399 -6.10 -11.49 -3.82
N ASN A 400 -5.44 -10.44 -4.30
CA ASN A 400 -4.95 -10.32 -5.68
C ASN A 400 -6.00 -10.58 -6.79
N CYS A 401 -7.29 -10.48 -6.47
CA CYS A 401 -8.36 -10.76 -7.42
C CYS A 401 -8.72 -9.49 -8.20
N VAL A 402 -9.20 -9.68 -9.44
CA VAL A 402 -9.51 -8.57 -10.33
C VAL A 402 -10.92 -8.69 -10.90
N LEU A 403 -11.72 -7.63 -10.85
CA LEU A 403 -12.89 -7.48 -11.71
C LEU A 403 -12.45 -6.77 -13.00
N GLY A 404 -12.60 -7.45 -14.13
CA GLY A 404 -12.26 -6.99 -15.48
C GLY A 404 -13.02 -5.75 -15.93
N ALA A 405 -12.49 -5.05 -16.92
CA ALA A 405 -13.04 -3.75 -17.35
C ALA A 405 -14.41 -3.89 -18.03
N ASP A 406 -14.61 -5.00 -18.72
CA ASP A 406 -15.87 -5.31 -19.43
C ASP A 406 -16.88 -6.03 -18.54
N SER A 407 -16.55 -6.27 -17.27
CA SER A 407 -17.44 -6.92 -16.30
C SER A 407 -18.36 -5.92 -15.60
N THR A 408 -19.58 -6.37 -15.28
CA THR A 408 -20.57 -5.58 -14.54
C THR A 408 -21.13 -6.33 -13.35
N VAL A 409 -21.22 -5.64 -12.20
CA VAL A 409 -21.83 -6.16 -10.98
C VAL A 409 -22.98 -5.26 -10.56
N LYS A 410 -24.19 -5.81 -10.44
CA LYS A 410 -25.41 -5.07 -10.09
C LYS A 410 -26.13 -5.69 -8.91
N GLY A 411 -26.36 -4.90 -7.86
CA GLY A 411 -27.05 -5.35 -6.64
C GLY A 411 -28.06 -4.35 -6.09
N GLN A 412 -28.89 -4.79 -5.13
CA GLN A 412 -29.71 -3.87 -4.33
C GLN A 412 -28.96 -3.42 -3.09
N SER A 413 -28.50 -4.36 -2.24
CA SER A 413 -27.75 -4.04 -1.02
C SER A 413 -26.44 -4.80 -0.94
N ASN A 414 -25.42 -4.19 -0.31
CA ASN A 414 -24.09 -4.78 -0.11
C ASN A 414 -23.50 -5.28 -1.44
N THR A 415 -23.21 -4.33 -2.33
CA THR A 415 -22.71 -4.60 -3.68
C THR A 415 -21.24 -4.17 -3.76
N GLY A 416 -20.34 -5.11 -4.05
CA GLY A 416 -18.93 -4.84 -4.30
C GLY A 416 -18.52 -5.30 -5.70
N GLY A 417 -17.44 -4.79 -6.27
CA GLY A 417 -16.91 -5.36 -7.51
C GLY A 417 -16.29 -6.73 -7.31
N ILE A 418 -15.66 -6.97 -6.16
CA ILE A 418 -15.01 -8.25 -5.81
C ILE A 418 -15.88 -9.05 -4.86
N ALA A 419 -16.34 -8.44 -3.76
CA ALA A 419 -17.14 -9.11 -2.74
C ALA A 419 -18.36 -8.29 -2.29
N GLY A 420 -19.52 -8.92 -2.09
CA GLY A 420 -20.64 -8.23 -1.46
C GLY A 420 -20.38 -7.90 0.01
N CYS A 421 -19.82 -8.85 0.76
CA CYS A 421 -19.38 -8.69 2.14
C CYS A 421 -18.11 -9.50 2.43
N SER A 422 -17.23 -8.98 3.29
CA SER A 422 -16.03 -9.70 3.77
C SER A 422 -15.88 -9.64 5.29
N GLU A 423 -15.57 -10.78 5.92
CA GLU A 423 -15.25 -10.91 7.36
C GLU A 423 -13.76 -11.18 7.63
N GLN A 424 -12.93 -11.17 6.58
CA GLN A 424 -11.47 -11.27 6.67
C GLN A 424 -10.80 -10.23 5.79
N LEU A 425 -9.46 -10.16 5.88
CA LEU A 425 -8.63 -9.28 5.09
C LEU A 425 -8.91 -9.45 3.59
N MET A 426 -9.23 -8.32 2.95
CA MET A 426 -9.18 -8.17 1.50
C MET A 426 -7.94 -7.38 1.12
N LYS A 427 -7.03 -7.98 0.34
CA LYS A 427 -5.72 -7.38 0.03
C LYS A 427 -5.43 -7.36 -1.46
N SER A 428 -4.92 -6.22 -1.96
CA SER A 428 -4.42 -6.08 -3.34
C SER A 428 -5.45 -6.43 -4.42
N ASN A 429 -6.75 -6.32 -4.10
CA ASN A 429 -7.80 -6.57 -5.06
C ASN A 429 -8.05 -5.33 -5.93
N ILE A 430 -8.42 -5.55 -7.20
CA ILE A 430 -8.57 -4.47 -8.18
C ILE A 430 -9.94 -4.54 -8.84
N ASN A 431 -10.69 -3.45 -8.80
CA ASN A 431 -11.87 -3.29 -9.65
C ASN A 431 -11.55 -2.42 -10.87
N LYS A 432 -11.73 -2.94 -12.09
CA LYS A 432 -11.72 -2.17 -13.34
C LYS A 432 -13.11 -2.05 -13.96
N GLY A 433 -14.05 -2.88 -13.55
CA GLY A 433 -15.41 -2.98 -14.12
C GLY A 433 -16.40 -2.00 -13.52
N THR A 434 -17.66 -2.15 -13.90
CA THR A 434 -18.75 -1.28 -13.43
C THR A 434 -19.52 -1.93 -12.28
N VAL A 435 -19.68 -1.21 -11.17
CA VAL A 435 -20.45 -1.65 -10.01
C VAL A 435 -21.66 -0.73 -9.81
N GLU A 436 -22.88 -1.29 -9.80
CA GLU A 436 -24.13 -0.53 -9.63
C GLU A 436 -24.97 -1.08 -8.46
N GLY A 437 -25.19 -0.27 -7.43
CA GLY A 437 -26.04 -0.59 -6.29
C GLY A 437 -27.29 0.30 -6.22
N THR A 438 -28.46 -0.29 -5.98
CA THR A 438 -29.75 0.42 -6.06
C THR A 438 -30.41 0.72 -4.71
N SER A 439 -29.83 0.27 -3.59
CA SER A 439 -30.33 0.52 -2.22
C SER A 439 -29.25 1.07 -1.30
N SER A 440 -28.45 0.22 -0.66
CA SER A 440 -27.47 0.61 0.35
C SER A 440 -26.15 -0.13 0.20
N ASN A 441 -25.06 0.54 0.56
CA ASN A 441 -23.69 0.01 0.62
C ASN A 441 -23.22 -0.48 -0.75
N THR A 442 -22.55 0.40 -1.48
CA THR A 442 -21.95 0.07 -2.77
C THR A 442 -20.47 0.41 -2.71
N GLY A 443 -19.60 -0.58 -2.89
CA GLY A 443 -18.15 -0.40 -2.98
C GLY A 443 -17.61 -0.82 -4.33
N GLY A 444 -16.55 -0.20 -4.83
CA GLY A 444 -15.85 -0.74 -6.00
C GLY A 444 -15.19 -2.08 -5.71
N ILE A 445 -14.72 -2.33 -4.48
CA ILE A 445 -14.14 -3.62 -4.07
C ILE A 445 -15.12 -4.42 -3.24
N VAL A 446 -15.64 -3.82 -2.17
CA VAL A 446 -16.49 -4.52 -1.20
C VAL A 446 -17.73 -3.70 -0.80
N GLY A 447 -18.90 -4.32 -0.77
CA GLY A 447 -20.12 -3.65 -0.29
C GLY A 447 -20.00 -3.27 1.19
N THR A 448 -19.80 -4.28 2.05
CA THR A 448 -19.65 -4.11 3.51
C THR A 448 -18.45 -4.89 4.04
N VAL A 449 -17.71 -4.26 4.94
CA VAL A 449 -16.67 -4.92 5.75
C VAL A 449 -17.29 -5.36 7.08
N ASN A 450 -17.01 -6.59 7.53
CA ASN A 450 -17.43 -7.10 8.83
C ASN A 450 -16.31 -7.91 9.48
N THR A 451 -15.12 -7.31 9.55
CA THR A 451 -13.90 -7.95 10.06
C THR A 451 -13.27 -7.12 11.17
N GLU A 452 -12.26 -7.70 11.82
CA GLU A 452 -11.48 -7.11 12.90
C GLU A 452 -10.01 -7.02 12.47
N GLY A 453 -9.28 -6.03 12.98
CA GLY A 453 -7.87 -5.83 12.62
C GLY A 453 -7.70 -5.29 11.20
N ASP A 454 -6.78 -5.88 10.44
CA ASP A 454 -6.51 -5.49 9.05
C ASP A 454 -7.66 -5.95 8.14
N ALA A 455 -8.48 -4.99 7.70
CA ALA A 455 -9.65 -5.29 6.87
C ALA A 455 -9.40 -5.12 5.38
N LEU A 456 -8.73 -4.03 5.01
CA LEU A 456 -8.50 -3.62 3.63
C LEU A 456 -7.07 -3.10 3.50
N SER A 457 -6.31 -3.67 2.57
CA SER A 457 -4.92 -3.26 2.32
C SER A 457 -4.59 -3.26 0.82
N GLY A 458 -4.10 -2.14 0.29
CA GLY A 458 -3.61 -2.07 -1.09
C GLY A 458 -4.67 -2.30 -2.18
N CYS A 459 -5.96 -2.21 -1.84
CA CYS A 459 -7.05 -2.42 -2.78
C CYS A 459 -7.26 -1.18 -3.67
N VAL A 460 -7.57 -1.40 -4.96
CA VAL A 460 -7.62 -0.31 -5.95
C VAL A 460 -8.90 -0.36 -6.78
N ASN A 461 -9.62 0.76 -6.85
CA ASN A 461 -10.71 0.94 -7.79
C ASN A 461 -10.31 1.85 -8.96
N LYS A 462 -10.39 1.32 -10.17
CA LYS A 462 -10.27 2.05 -11.45
C LYS A 462 -11.60 2.12 -12.21
N GLY A 463 -12.55 1.27 -11.84
CA GLY A 463 -13.85 1.15 -12.47
C GLY A 463 -14.89 2.16 -11.99
N VAL A 464 -16.04 2.20 -12.66
CA VAL A 464 -17.15 3.10 -12.30
C VAL A 464 -17.98 2.50 -11.17
N VAL A 465 -18.25 3.28 -10.12
CA VAL A 465 -19.08 2.87 -8.99
C VAL A 465 -20.29 3.80 -8.87
N LYS A 466 -21.50 3.25 -9.02
CA LYS A 466 -22.76 3.99 -8.87
C LYS A 466 -23.58 3.37 -7.76
N GLY A 467 -23.89 4.13 -6.72
CA GLY A 467 -24.72 3.66 -5.62
C GLY A 467 -25.88 4.60 -5.34
N LYS A 468 -26.88 4.10 -4.61
CA LYS A 468 -27.93 4.96 -4.07
C LYS A 468 -27.48 5.63 -2.77
N SER A 469 -27.05 4.86 -1.77
CA SER A 469 -26.56 5.36 -0.47
C SER A 469 -25.31 4.61 -0.02
N ARG A 470 -24.41 5.30 0.69
CA ARG A 470 -23.11 4.77 1.16
C ARG A 470 -22.30 4.15 0.02
N THR A 471 -21.88 5.02 -0.89
CA THR A 471 -21.15 4.64 -2.10
C THR A 471 -19.67 4.96 -1.91
N GLY A 472 -18.80 3.95 -1.89
CA GLY A 472 -17.36 4.12 -1.82
C GLY A 472 -16.65 3.59 -3.05
N GLY A 473 -15.54 4.20 -3.46
CA GLY A 473 -14.70 3.61 -4.51
C GLY A 473 -14.08 2.28 -4.06
N ILE A 474 -13.78 2.09 -2.76
CA ILE A 474 -13.29 0.82 -2.22
C ILE A 474 -14.39 0.09 -1.47
N ALA A 475 -14.96 0.71 -0.44
CA ALA A 475 -15.94 0.10 0.45
C ALA A 475 -17.21 0.94 0.58
N GLY A 476 -18.38 0.31 0.52
CA GLY A 476 -19.64 1.02 0.80
C GLY A 476 -19.73 1.42 2.28
N TYR A 477 -19.62 0.43 3.16
CA TYR A 477 -19.77 0.62 4.62
C TYR A 477 -18.72 -0.16 5.42
N ILE A 478 -18.11 0.51 6.40
CA ILE A 478 -17.12 -0.07 7.33
C ILE A 478 -17.51 0.25 8.78
N PRO A 479 -18.17 -0.67 9.49
CA PRO A 479 -18.40 -0.60 10.93
C PRO A 479 -17.22 -1.18 11.74
N ALA A 480 -16.98 -0.63 12.92
CA ALA A 480 -16.13 -1.24 13.95
C ALA A 480 -16.98 -1.63 15.15
N SER A 481 -17.67 -2.78 15.04
CA SER A 481 -18.68 -3.22 16.02
C SER A 481 -18.11 -4.00 17.20
N THR A 482 -17.03 -4.77 17.00
CA THR A 482 -16.49 -5.73 17.97
C THR A 482 -15.02 -5.50 18.28
N ALA A 483 -14.24 -4.97 17.33
CA ALA A 483 -12.85 -4.59 17.53
C ALA A 483 -12.45 -3.45 16.61
N THR A 484 -11.19 -3.04 16.71
CA THR A 484 -10.59 -2.03 15.84
C THR A 484 -10.51 -2.52 14.40
N VAL A 485 -10.70 -1.62 13.43
CA VAL A 485 -10.59 -1.90 11.98
C VAL A 485 -9.52 -1.02 11.34
N GLN A 486 -8.69 -1.59 10.48
CA GLN A 486 -7.63 -0.90 9.74
C GLN A 486 -7.87 -0.97 8.23
N VAL A 487 -7.75 0.18 7.57
CA VAL A 487 -7.84 0.37 6.12
C VAL A 487 -6.59 1.12 5.67
N LYS A 488 -5.74 0.47 4.88
CA LYS A 488 -4.42 1.00 4.52
C LYS A 488 -4.19 0.99 3.03
N GLU A 489 -3.56 2.03 2.50
CA GLU A 489 -3.04 2.06 1.13
C GLU A 489 -4.10 1.77 0.05
N CYS A 490 -5.36 2.10 0.34
CA CYS A 490 -6.49 1.81 -0.53
C CYS A 490 -6.83 3.03 -1.39
N ASN A 491 -7.00 2.81 -2.70
CA ASN A 491 -6.90 3.90 -3.68
C ASN A 491 -8.02 3.89 -4.70
N ASN A 492 -8.58 5.08 -4.96
CA ASN A 492 -9.60 5.24 -5.99
C ASN A 492 -9.14 6.15 -7.13
N ALA A 493 -9.23 5.65 -8.35
CA ALA A 493 -9.07 6.37 -9.60
C ALA A 493 -10.35 6.36 -10.46
N GLY A 494 -11.30 5.48 -10.14
CA GLY A 494 -12.58 5.39 -10.82
C GLY A 494 -13.57 6.47 -10.39
N LYS A 495 -14.57 6.74 -11.25
CA LYS A 495 -15.67 7.66 -10.91
C LYS A 495 -16.60 7.02 -9.88
N VAL A 496 -16.91 7.75 -8.81
CA VAL A 496 -17.86 7.36 -7.77
C VAL A 496 -19.07 8.31 -7.80
N SER A 497 -20.28 7.78 -7.85
CA SER A 497 -21.50 8.59 -7.84
C SER A 497 -22.57 8.03 -6.89
N SER A 498 -23.13 8.86 -6.01
CA SER A 498 -24.27 8.52 -5.13
C SER A 498 -25.53 9.35 -5.45
N THR A 499 -26.69 8.71 -5.53
CA THR A 499 -27.97 9.42 -5.76
C THR A 499 -28.75 9.76 -4.48
N ALA A 500 -28.16 9.64 -3.30
CA ALA A 500 -28.82 9.98 -2.03
C ALA A 500 -27.84 10.52 -0.98
N ASP A 501 -27.29 9.67 -0.11
CA ASP A 501 -26.73 10.15 1.16
C ASP A 501 -25.23 10.44 1.13
N TYR A 502 -24.40 9.43 0.84
CA TYR A 502 -22.95 9.51 1.07
C TYR A 502 -22.16 8.94 -0.10
N ALA A 503 -21.20 9.71 -0.59
CA ALA A 503 -20.18 9.24 -1.53
C ALA A 503 -18.76 9.48 -1.00
N GLY A 504 -17.88 8.51 -1.13
CA GLY A 504 -16.46 8.64 -0.79
C GLY A 504 -15.56 7.98 -1.83
N GLY A 505 -14.37 8.55 -2.06
CA GLY A 505 -13.40 7.88 -2.94
C GLY A 505 -12.94 6.54 -2.36
N VAL A 506 -12.75 6.42 -1.05
CA VAL A 506 -12.38 5.16 -0.39
C VAL A 506 -13.62 4.52 0.24
N ALA A 507 -14.30 5.23 1.14
CA ALA A 507 -15.42 4.69 1.89
C ALA A 507 -16.67 5.57 1.79
N GLY A 508 -17.84 4.98 1.54
CA GLY A 508 -19.10 5.70 1.61
C GLY A 508 -19.38 6.19 3.03
N GLN A 509 -19.33 5.28 3.99
CA GLN A 509 -19.41 5.59 5.42
C GLN A 509 -18.51 4.67 6.25
N VAL A 510 -17.86 5.23 7.26
CA VAL A 510 -17.21 4.49 8.34
C VAL A 510 -17.94 4.77 9.67
N ASP A 511 -18.04 3.78 10.54
CA ASP A 511 -18.70 3.90 11.85
C ASP A 511 -17.81 3.37 12.98
N GLY A 512 -17.01 4.27 13.53
CA GLY A 512 -16.14 4.05 14.69
C GLY A 512 -16.80 4.38 16.03
N SER A 513 -18.14 4.32 16.13
CA SER A 513 -18.85 4.68 17.37
C SER A 513 -18.55 3.71 18.52
N SER A 514 -18.25 2.44 18.21
CA SER A 514 -18.03 1.37 19.20
C SER A 514 -16.56 1.00 19.40
N TYR A 515 -15.75 1.03 18.34
CA TYR A 515 -14.30 0.76 18.34
C TYR A 515 -13.61 1.64 17.29
N GLY A 516 -12.28 1.70 17.32
CA GLY A 516 -11.51 2.56 16.43
C GLY A 516 -11.52 2.09 14.98
N ILE A 517 -11.59 3.04 14.04
CA ILE A 517 -11.32 2.80 12.62
C ILE A 517 -10.14 3.66 12.23
N TYR A 518 -9.09 3.05 11.68
CA TYR A 518 -7.88 3.71 11.24
C TYR A 518 -7.79 3.64 9.71
N LEU A 519 -7.98 4.79 9.05
CA LEU A 519 -7.75 4.95 7.62
C LEU A 519 -6.42 5.66 7.41
N GLU A 520 -5.46 4.98 6.79
CA GLU A 520 -4.08 5.44 6.68
C GLU A 520 -3.58 5.32 5.24
N SER A 521 -2.86 6.35 4.77
CA SER A 521 -2.18 6.34 3.47
C SER A 521 -3.10 6.02 2.28
N CYS A 522 -4.38 6.39 2.37
CA CYS A 522 -5.35 6.16 1.31
C CYS A 522 -5.51 7.41 0.43
N TYR A 523 -5.70 7.24 -0.87
CA TYR A 523 -5.86 8.40 -1.76
C TYR A 523 -6.97 8.25 -2.80
N ASN A 524 -7.46 9.42 -3.23
CA ASN A 524 -8.43 9.54 -4.30
C ASN A 524 -7.92 10.46 -5.42
N THR A 525 -8.01 9.96 -6.65
CA THR A 525 -7.74 10.67 -7.91
C THR A 525 -8.98 10.71 -8.82
N GLY A 526 -9.96 9.84 -8.56
CA GLY A 526 -11.21 9.79 -9.32
C GLY A 526 -12.21 10.87 -8.90
N GLU A 527 -13.11 11.23 -9.81
CA GLU A 527 -14.23 12.13 -9.50
C GLU A 527 -15.19 11.46 -8.48
N VAL A 528 -15.57 12.19 -7.44
CA VAL A 528 -16.62 11.78 -6.49
C VAL A 528 -17.78 12.77 -6.60
N SER A 529 -18.97 12.24 -6.88
CA SER A 529 -20.18 13.03 -7.09
C SER A 529 -21.37 12.47 -6.30
N GLY A 530 -22.30 13.32 -5.90
CA GLY A 530 -23.56 12.82 -5.36
C GLY A 530 -24.50 13.88 -4.79
N GLU A 531 -25.77 13.52 -4.63
CA GLU A 531 -26.83 14.44 -4.17
C GLU A 531 -26.75 14.80 -2.67
N GLY A 532 -25.94 14.07 -1.90
CA GLY A 532 -25.79 14.22 -0.46
C GLY A 532 -24.44 14.77 -0.03
N THR A 533 -23.84 14.11 0.96
CA THR A 533 -22.57 14.47 1.58
C THR A 533 -21.43 13.64 1.02
N ASN A 534 -20.48 14.31 0.37
CA ASN A 534 -19.42 13.67 -0.39
C ASN A 534 -18.04 14.05 0.14
N GLY A 535 -17.15 13.07 0.20
CA GLY A 535 -15.75 13.28 0.57
C GLY A 535 -14.80 12.68 -0.45
N GLY A 536 -13.62 13.26 -0.62
CA GLY A 536 -12.59 12.64 -1.46
C GLY A 536 -12.13 11.29 -0.93
N ILE A 537 -12.06 11.10 0.38
CA ILE A 537 -11.73 9.82 1.01
C ILE A 537 -12.99 9.16 1.58
N ILE A 538 -13.73 9.89 2.44
CA ILE A 538 -14.89 9.34 3.16
C ILE A 538 -16.12 10.23 2.99
N GLY A 539 -17.27 9.66 2.64
CA GLY A 539 -18.53 10.42 2.66
C GLY A 539 -18.88 10.89 4.08
N TYR A 540 -19.03 9.94 5.01
CA TYR A 540 -19.27 10.22 6.43
C TYR A 540 -18.35 9.40 7.36
N ALA A 541 -17.53 10.11 8.13
CA ALA A 541 -16.73 9.57 9.22
C ALA A 541 -17.46 9.72 10.56
N LYS A 542 -18.18 8.67 10.95
CA LYS A 542 -18.99 8.65 12.18
C LYS A 542 -18.19 8.09 13.35
N GLY A 543 -18.39 8.66 14.54
CA GLY A 543 -17.73 8.25 15.77
C GLY A 543 -16.37 8.90 15.98
N ASP A 544 -16.12 9.29 17.23
CA ASP A 544 -14.93 10.01 17.72
C ASP A 544 -13.64 9.19 17.70
N ARG A 545 -13.75 7.86 17.59
CA ARG A 545 -12.62 6.93 17.49
C ARG A 545 -12.19 6.64 16.06
N THR A 546 -12.83 7.27 15.08
CA THR A 546 -12.35 7.25 13.70
C THR A 546 -11.12 8.14 13.57
N LYS A 547 -10.05 7.61 12.97
CA LYS A 547 -8.82 8.34 12.66
C LYS A 547 -8.52 8.24 11.18
N ILE A 548 -8.32 9.38 10.54
CA ILE A 548 -7.93 9.52 9.13
C ILE A 548 -6.56 10.18 9.09
N SER A 549 -5.53 9.45 8.65
CA SER A 549 -4.15 9.95 8.60
C SER A 549 -3.50 9.73 7.25
N ASP A 550 -2.64 10.66 6.85
CA ASP A 550 -1.80 10.55 5.65
C ASP A 550 -2.60 10.30 4.36
N CYS A 551 -3.85 10.76 4.34
CA CYS A 551 -4.75 10.57 3.22
C CYS A 551 -4.78 11.81 2.33
N SER A 552 -5.03 11.59 1.03
CA SER A 552 -5.01 12.69 0.06
C SER A 552 -6.06 12.61 -1.03
N ASN A 553 -6.54 13.78 -1.44
CA ASN A 553 -7.45 13.89 -2.57
C ASN A 553 -6.89 14.81 -3.66
N THR A 554 -6.93 14.33 -4.90
CA THR A 554 -6.64 15.10 -6.11
C THR A 554 -7.81 15.09 -7.09
N GLY A 555 -8.79 14.20 -6.89
CA GLY A 555 -10.00 14.12 -7.70
C GLY A 555 -10.98 15.26 -7.40
N GLU A 556 -11.81 15.60 -8.38
CA GLU A 556 -12.88 16.60 -8.21
C GLU A 556 -14.02 16.04 -7.35
N ILE A 557 -14.49 16.85 -6.38
CA ILE A 557 -15.59 16.50 -5.49
C ILE A 557 -16.77 17.43 -5.72
N ASN A 558 -17.92 16.84 -6.08
CA ASN A 558 -19.15 17.54 -6.45
C ASN A 558 -20.31 17.06 -5.60
N GLY A 559 -21.20 17.96 -5.15
CA GLY A 559 -22.45 17.54 -4.51
C GLY A 559 -23.13 18.61 -3.68
N LYS A 560 -24.04 18.18 -2.79
CA LYS A 560 -24.71 19.12 -1.88
C LYS A 560 -23.78 19.60 -0.77
N TYR A 561 -23.07 18.67 -0.12
CA TYR A 561 -22.04 18.98 0.86
C TYR A 561 -20.75 18.29 0.45
N SER A 562 -19.67 19.04 0.27
CA SER A 562 -18.44 18.49 -0.36
C SER A 562 -17.20 18.82 0.46
N GLY A 563 -16.47 17.77 0.86
CA GLY A 563 -15.17 17.86 1.55
C GLY A 563 -14.06 17.21 0.75
N GLY A 564 -12.86 17.78 0.71
CA GLY A 564 -11.74 17.14 0.01
C GLY A 564 -11.26 15.84 0.66
N ILE A 565 -11.36 15.70 1.97
CA ILE A 565 -11.05 14.45 2.68
C ILE A 565 -12.33 13.75 3.14
N ALA A 566 -13.16 14.44 3.93
CA ALA A 566 -14.40 13.89 4.44
C ALA A 566 -15.59 14.83 4.20
N GLY A 567 -16.73 14.32 3.74
CA GLY A 567 -17.93 15.16 3.63
C GLY A 567 -18.43 15.60 5.01
N SER A 568 -18.64 14.63 5.90
CA SER A 568 -18.97 14.87 7.31
C SER A 568 -18.01 14.10 8.21
N ASN A 569 -17.58 14.71 9.32
CA ASN A 569 -16.63 14.11 10.23
C ASN A 569 -16.96 14.33 11.71
N GLU A 570 -16.80 13.28 12.51
CA GLU A 570 -16.85 13.26 13.97
C GLU A 570 -15.52 12.80 14.60
N GLY A 571 -14.58 12.29 13.79
CA GLY A 571 -13.30 11.72 14.23
C GLY A 571 -12.09 12.66 14.03
N ASP A 572 -10.89 12.12 14.21
CA ASP A 572 -9.61 12.84 14.07
C ASP A 572 -9.11 12.77 12.61
N ILE A 573 -8.81 13.92 12.02
CA ILE A 573 -8.18 14.03 10.70
C ILE A 573 -6.81 14.67 10.90
N GLN A 574 -5.75 13.96 10.51
CA GLN A 574 -4.38 14.44 10.67
C GLN A 574 -3.56 14.23 9.40
N GLN A 575 -2.61 15.14 9.10
CA GLN A 575 -1.63 14.93 8.02
C GLN A 575 -2.28 14.66 6.65
N CYS A 576 -3.49 15.19 6.45
CA CYS A 576 -4.27 14.97 5.24
C CYS A 576 -4.29 16.22 4.36
N TYR A 577 -4.44 16.03 3.05
CA TYR A 577 -4.48 17.17 2.15
C TYR A 577 -5.37 17.02 0.92
N ASN A 578 -5.84 18.16 0.43
CA ASN A 578 -6.64 18.24 -0.77
C ASN A 578 -5.98 19.15 -1.82
N LYS A 579 -5.80 18.61 -3.03
CA LYS A 579 -5.47 19.35 -4.25
C LYS A 579 -6.62 19.35 -5.26
N GLY A 580 -7.62 18.49 -5.04
CA GLY A 580 -8.79 18.38 -5.91
C GLY A 580 -9.70 19.60 -5.80
N LYS A 581 -10.38 19.93 -6.89
CA LYS A 581 -11.39 20.99 -6.91
C LYS A 581 -12.64 20.53 -6.14
N ILE A 582 -13.19 21.42 -5.32
CA ILE A 582 -14.40 21.16 -4.53
C ILE A 582 -15.52 22.09 -5.00
N ILE A 583 -16.67 21.52 -5.34
CA ILE A 583 -17.88 22.25 -5.71
C ILE A 583 -19.04 21.72 -4.84
N ALA A 584 -19.73 22.62 -4.15
CA ALA A 584 -20.90 22.28 -3.36
C ALA A 584 -22.10 23.22 -3.60
N ASP A 585 -23.30 22.66 -3.60
CA ASP A 585 -24.54 23.45 -3.61
C ASP A 585 -24.86 24.05 -2.24
N SER A 586 -24.33 23.46 -1.17
CA SER A 586 -24.43 23.96 0.20
C SER A 586 -23.02 24.07 0.75
N GLU A 587 -22.64 23.40 1.83
CA GLU A 587 -21.35 23.60 2.49
C GLU A 587 -20.20 22.93 1.74
N ALA A 588 -19.10 23.67 1.57
CA ALA A 588 -17.87 23.17 0.98
C ALA A 588 -16.67 23.39 1.91
N GLY A 589 -15.80 22.39 2.02
CA GLY A 589 -14.48 22.63 2.60
C GLY A 589 -13.36 21.83 1.95
N GLY A 590 -12.17 22.41 1.93
CA GLY A 590 -11.01 21.73 1.32
C GLY A 590 -10.62 20.45 2.07
N ILE A 591 -10.84 20.36 3.38
CA ILE A 591 -10.67 19.10 4.13
C ILE A 591 -12.03 18.49 4.48
N VAL A 592 -12.93 19.26 5.11
CA VAL A 592 -14.28 18.78 5.45
C VAL A 592 -15.39 19.76 5.07
N ALA A 593 -16.55 19.26 4.65
CA ALA A 593 -17.74 20.14 4.56
C ALA A 593 -18.26 20.47 5.96
N TYR A 594 -18.42 19.45 6.81
CA TYR A 594 -18.91 19.56 8.18
C TYR A 594 -18.03 18.85 9.20
N GLN A 595 -17.49 19.60 10.15
CA GLN A 595 -16.94 19.05 11.39
C GLN A 595 -18.00 19.10 12.48
N ASN A 596 -18.45 17.92 12.94
CA ASN A 596 -19.42 17.78 14.02
C ASN A 596 -18.76 17.76 15.40
N THR A 597 -19.59 17.88 16.44
CA THR A 597 -19.15 17.79 17.83
C THR A 597 -18.94 16.32 18.20
N GLY A 598 -17.75 15.97 18.66
CA GLY A 598 -17.45 14.59 19.08
C GLY A 598 -16.09 14.40 19.73
N GLY A 599 -15.22 15.43 19.75
CA GLY A 599 -13.82 15.29 20.17
C GLY A 599 -12.87 15.04 19.00
N GLY A 600 -13.40 14.90 17.78
CA GLY A 600 -12.62 14.81 16.54
C GLY A 600 -11.95 16.14 16.19
N ARG A 601 -10.65 16.13 15.91
CA ARG A 601 -9.87 17.34 15.59
C ARG A 601 -9.42 17.31 14.13
N ILE A 602 -9.18 18.47 13.54
CA ILE A 602 -8.49 18.57 12.25
C ILE A 602 -7.15 19.23 12.49
N HIS A 603 -6.06 18.55 12.16
CA HIS A 603 -4.73 19.11 12.38
C HIS A 603 -3.67 18.66 11.41
N GLU A 604 -2.65 19.50 11.22
CA GLU A 604 -1.57 19.21 10.27
C GLU A 604 -2.10 18.95 8.85
N CYS A 605 -3.21 19.60 8.49
CA CYS A 605 -3.93 19.39 7.24
C CYS A 605 -3.87 20.63 6.36
N TYR A 606 -3.92 20.44 5.04
CA TYR A 606 -3.88 21.57 4.13
C TYR A 606 -4.69 21.42 2.85
N ASN A 607 -5.13 22.55 2.33
CA ASN A 607 -5.86 22.64 1.08
C ASN A 607 -5.14 23.53 0.06
N VAL A 608 -4.99 22.99 -1.14
CA VAL A 608 -4.47 23.69 -2.33
C VAL A 608 -5.56 23.81 -3.40
N GLY A 609 -6.54 22.90 -3.40
CA GLY A 609 -7.61 22.88 -4.39
C GLY A 609 -8.61 24.04 -4.20
N ASN A 610 -9.16 24.54 -5.30
CA ASN A 610 -10.16 25.60 -5.23
C ASN A 610 -11.47 25.07 -4.64
N VAL A 611 -12.10 25.88 -3.79
CA VAL A 611 -13.35 25.53 -3.10
C VAL A 611 -14.44 26.52 -3.51
N THR A 612 -15.51 26.01 -4.12
CA THR A 612 -16.67 26.81 -4.54
C THR A 612 -17.94 26.28 -3.89
N SER A 613 -18.76 27.19 -3.34
CA SER A 613 -20.00 26.86 -2.64
C SER A 613 -21.12 27.83 -2.99
N ASN A 614 -22.35 27.34 -3.12
CA ASN A 614 -23.57 28.17 -3.15
C ASN A 614 -24.14 28.47 -1.74
N SER A 615 -23.32 28.30 -0.69
CA SER A 615 -23.62 28.64 0.70
C SER A 615 -22.34 29.03 1.46
N ASN A 616 -21.84 28.20 2.38
CA ASN A 616 -20.64 28.46 3.16
C ASN A 616 -19.44 27.69 2.60
N ALA A 617 -18.30 28.37 2.39
CA ALA A 617 -17.04 27.74 1.99
C ALA A 617 -15.91 28.04 2.97
N GLY A 618 -15.07 27.04 3.23
CA GLY A 618 -13.80 27.20 3.92
C GLY A 618 -12.66 26.44 3.24
N GLY A 619 -11.43 26.97 3.30
CA GLY A 619 -10.27 26.23 2.80
C GLY A 619 -10.00 24.94 3.57
N ILE A 620 -10.29 24.90 4.88
CA ILE A 620 -10.21 23.68 5.69
C ILE A 620 -11.60 23.10 5.92
N ALA A 621 -12.53 23.91 6.44
CA ALA A 621 -13.86 23.45 6.82
C ALA A 621 -14.98 24.40 6.34
N GLY A 622 -16.02 23.88 5.70
CA GLY A 622 -17.22 24.69 5.41
C GLY A 622 -17.86 25.18 6.71
N LEU A 623 -18.07 24.26 7.65
CA LEU A 623 -18.51 24.54 9.01
C LEU A 623 -17.66 23.74 10.00
N SER A 624 -17.18 24.39 11.06
CA SER A 624 -16.47 23.72 12.15
C SER A 624 -17.12 23.86 13.52
N LYS A 625 -17.36 22.72 14.19
CA LYS A 625 -17.77 22.64 15.61
C LYS A 625 -16.73 22.02 16.53
N ASP A 626 -15.56 21.68 16.01
CA ASP A 626 -14.46 21.12 16.80
C ASP A 626 -13.10 21.74 16.39
N LYS A 627 -12.04 21.41 17.12
CA LYS A 627 -10.77 22.14 17.06
C LYS A 627 -10.07 21.95 15.70
N ILE A 628 -9.58 23.06 15.16
CA ILE A 628 -8.69 23.09 14.00
C ILE A 628 -7.35 23.68 14.42
N PHE A 629 -6.24 22.99 14.13
CA PHE A 629 -4.92 23.54 14.40
C PHE A 629 -3.83 23.09 13.45
N ASN A 630 -2.78 23.90 13.28
CA ASN A 630 -1.68 23.58 12.37
C ASN A 630 -2.17 23.32 10.94
N ALA A 631 -3.14 24.10 10.48
CA ALA A 631 -3.79 23.90 9.19
C ALA A 631 -3.63 25.13 8.29
N TYR A 632 -3.61 24.92 6.97
CA TYR A 632 -3.49 26.03 6.04
C TYR A 632 -4.23 25.85 4.71
N ASN A 633 -4.55 26.99 4.10
CA ASN A 633 -5.17 27.05 2.79
C ASN A 633 -4.37 27.93 1.82
N THR A 634 -4.15 27.41 0.62
CA THR A 634 -3.60 28.16 -0.52
C THR A 634 -4.55 28.19 -1.71
N GLY A 635 -5.62 27.40 -1.72
CA GLY A 635 -6.61 27.35 -2.79
C GLY A 635 -7.58 28.52 -2.73
N ASP A 636 -8.13 28.92 -3.87
CA ASP A 636 -9.08 30.03 -3.92
C ASP A 636 -10.44 29.59 -3.38
N ILE A 637 -11.06 30.46 -2.60
CA ILE A 637 -12.34 30.20 -1.93
C ILE A 637 -13.41 31.13 -2.51
N LYS A 638 -14.53 30.55 -2.96
CA LYS A 638 -15.69 31.29 -3.42
C LYS A 638 -16.98 30.81 -2.76
N ALA A 639 -17.76 31.72 -2.20
CA ALA A 639 -19.05 31.39 -1.57
C ALA A 639 -20.11 32.47 -1.74
N THR A 640 -21.40 32.10 -1.75
CA THR A 640 -22.50 33.08 -1.83
C THR A 640 -23.01 33.54 -0.44
N ASN A 641 -22.71 32.82 0.66
CA ASN A 641 -23.16 33.20 2.01
C ASN A 641 -22.04 33.58 2.96
N THR A 642 -21.12 32.66 3.29
CA THR A 642 -19.93 32.99 4.09
C THR A 642 -18.71 32.33 3.47
N ALA A 643 -17.69 33.12 3.17
CA ALA A 643 -16.43 32.66 2.58
C ALA A 643 -15.30 32.90 3.58
N GLY A 644 -14.68 31.82 4.04
CA GLY A 644 -13.53 31.87 4.94
C GLY A 644 -12.30 31.24 4.31
N GLY A 645 -11.14 31.88 4.39
CA GLY A 645 -9.90 31.26 3.92
C GLY A 645 -9.58 29.93 4.62
N LEU A 646 -9.93 29.79 5.90
CA LEU A 646 -9.84 28.55 6.67
C LEU A 646 -11.21 27.93 6.93
N VAL A 647 -12.14 28.70 7.47
CA VAL A 647 -13.45 28.18 7.90
C VAL A 647 -14.57 29.12 7.45
N GLY A 648 -15.58 28.59 6.76
CA GLY A 648 -16.77 29.36 6.40
C GLY A 648 -17.53 29.81 7.66
N LEU A 649 -18.00 28.85 8.45
CA LEU A 649 -18.72 29.09 9.71
C LEU A 649 -18.04 28.40 10.90
N ASN A 650 -17.53 29.18 11.85
CA ASN A 650 -16.74 28.67 12.97
C ASN A 650 -17.46 28.73 14.32
N TYR A 651 -17.54 27.57 15.00
CA TYR A 651 -18.04 27.40 16.37
C TYR A 651 -16.99 26.87 17.35
N ALA A 652 -15.75 26.66 16.91
CA ALA A 652 -14.71 26.06 17.75
C ALA A 652 -13.36 26.79 17.65
N LEU A 653 -12.41 26.33 18.47
CA LEU A 653 -11.06 26.88 18.47
C LEU A 653 -10.40 26.62 17.13
N VAL A 654 -10.03 27.71 16.43
CA VAL A 654 -9.06 27.64 15.35
C VAL A 654 -7.78 28.26 15.87
N GLN A 655 -6.71 27.50 15.84
CA GLN A 655 -5.43 28.01 16.28
C GLN A 655 -4.33 27.65 15.33
N ARG A 656 -3.24 28.39 15.38
CA ARG A 656 -2.02 28.02 14.69
C ARG A 656 -2.28 27.70 13.19
N SER A 657 -3.04 28.55 12.49
CA SER A 657 -3.51 28.25 11.14
C SER A 657 -3.55 29.49 10.26
N TYR A 658 -3.39 29.34 8.95
CA TYR A 658 -3.27 30.49 8.05
C TYR A 658 -3.86 30.31 6.66
N ASN A 659 -4.19 31.42 6.02
CA ASN A 659 -4.67 31.44 4.64
C ASN A 659 -3.80 32.34 3.75
N VAL A 660 -3.47 31.85 2.57
CA VAL A 660 -2.82 32.61 1.49
C VAL A 660 -3.59 32.58 0.17
N GLY A 661 -4.66 31.79 0.06
CA GLY A 661 -5.54 31.75 -1.11
C GLY A 661 -6.52 32.92 -1.13
N ASP A 662 -6.94 33.34 -2.32
CA ASP A 662 -7.89 34.44 -2.47
C ASP A 662 -9.28 34.02 -1.96
N VAL A 663 -9.99 34.94 -1.31
CA VAL A 663 -11.32 34.69 -0.75
C VAL A 663 -12.31 35.69 -1.35
N ASP A 664 -13.25 35.16 -2.12
CA ASP A 664 -14.30 35.90 -2.82
C ASP A 664 -15.70 35.42 -2.39
N GLY A 665 -16.70 36.30 -2.48
CA GLY A 665 -18.07 35.94 -2.17
C GLY A 665 -19.04 37.11 -2.07
N ASP A 666 -20.31 36.81 -1.80
CA ASP A 666 -21.36 37.84 -1.75
C ASP A 666 -21.57 38.41 -0.33
N SER A 667 -21.28 37.62 0.71
CA SER A 667 -21.54 37.92 2.11
C SER A 667 -20.50 37.27 3.02
N GLY A 668 -20.29 37.83 4.22
CA GLY A 668 -19.46 37.23 5.27
C GLY A 668 -18.06 36.81 4.79
N ILE A 669 -17.39 37.66 4.00
CA ILE A 669 -16.08 37.37 3.42
C ILE A 669 -15.00 37.65 4.47
N GLY A 670 -14.25 36.62 4.85
CA GLY A 670 -13.12 36.75 5.75
C GLY A 670 -11.90 35.98 5.26
N ALA A 671 -10.76 36.66 5.21
CA ALA A 671 -9.50 36.05 4.79
C ALA A 671 -9.11 34.83 5.63
N LEU A 672 -9.56 34.75 6.89
CA LEU A 672 -9.44 33.55 7.74
C LEU A 672 -10.80 32.87 7.93
N ILE A 673 -11.78 33.60 8.45
CA ILE A 673 -13.06 33.03 8.90
C ILE A 673 -14.21 33.84 8.32
N GLY A 674 -15.15 33.19 7.66
CA GLY A 674 -16.32 33.86 7.09
C GLY A 674 -17.25 34.41 8.17
N ARG A 675 -17.67 33.56 9.11
CA ARG A 675 -18.42 33.93 10.31
C ARG A 675 -17.87 33.23 11.55
N ASN A 676 -17.48 34.01 12.55
CA ASN A 676 -16.86 33.51 13.77
C ASN A 676 -17.81 33.58 14.98
N ARG A 677 -17.76 32.53 15.81
CA ARG A 677 -18.47 32.44 17.10
C ARG A 677 -17.57 31.88 18.22
N ALA A 678 -16.28 31.78 17.96
CA ALA A 678 -15.35 31.10 18.85
C ALA A 678 -13.98 31.79 18.85
N LYS A 679 -13.01 31.14 19.51
CA LYS A 679 -11.70 31.71 19.72
C LYS A 679 -10.76 31.43 18.55
N LEU A 680 -10.05 32.46 18.13
CA LEU A 680 -8.95 32.39 17.18
C LEU A 680 -7.64 32.69 17.89
N ILE A 681 -6.66 31.79 17.77
CA ILE A 681 -5.35 31.94 18.43
C ILE A 681 -4.21 31.76 17.43
N ASN A 682 -3.33 32.74 17.29
CA ASN A 682 -2.14 32.61 16.47
C ASN A 682 -2.47 32.22 15.02
N CYS A 683 -3.33 33.03 14.39
CA CYS A 683 -3.75 32.82 13.01
C CYS A 683 -3.39 34.04 12.16
N PHE A 684 -3.03 33.83 10.89
CA PHE A 684 -2.68 34.94 10.00
C PHE A 684 -3.16 34.73 8.57
N TRP A 685 -3.29 35.82 7.83
CA TRP A 685 -3.55 35.76 6.39
C TRP A 685 -2.64 36.71 5.64
N LEU A 686 -2.46 36.43 4.34
CA LEU A 686 -1.63 37.27 3.49
C LEU A 686 -2.36 38.55 3.06
N LEU A 687 -1.66 39.68 3.07
CA LEU A 687 -2.19 40.95 2.59
C LEU A 687 -2.64 40.81 1.13
N GLY A 688 -3.91 41.16 0.89
CA GLY A 688 -4.52 41.11 -0.44
C GLY A 688 -5.42 39.90 -0.70
N THR A 689 -5.46 38.90 0.17
CA THR A 689 -6.34 37.71 -0.03
C THR A 689 -7.82 38.01 0.19
N ALA A 690 -8.14 38.99 1.05
CA ALA A 690 -9.48 39.55 1.21
C ALA A 690 -9.42 40.94 1.86
N ASN A 691 -10.53 41.68 1.79
CA ASN A 691 -10.67 43.01 2.38
C ASN A 691 -10.71 43.01 3.93
N ALA A 692 -11.14 41.91 4.54
CA ALA A 692 -11.24 41.75 5.99
C ALA A 692 -10.66 40.42 6.45
N GLY A 693 -10.04 40.39 7.63
CA GLY A 693 -9.50 39.16 8.21
C GLY A 693 -10.59 38.16 8.64
N ILE A 694 -11.70 38.68 9.14
CA ILE A 694 -12.88 37.93 9.55
C ILE A 694 -14.09 38.67 9.00
N GLY A 695 -15.06 37.95 8.43
CA GLY A 695 -16.28 38.54 7.89
C GLY A 695 -17.24 38.98 8.98
N TYR A 696 -18.01 38.04 9.53
CA TYR A 696 -18.94 38.28 10.64
C TYR A 696 -18.39 37.81 11.97
N GLU A 697 -18.71 38.54 13.04
CA GLU A 697 -18.37 38.19 14.40
C GLU A 697 -19.61 38.23 15.28
N ASP A 698 -19.96 37.08 15.86
CA ASP A 698 -21.06 36.99 16.82
C ASP A 698 -20.54 36.98 18.26
N SER A 699 -21.46 37.07 19.22
CA SER A 699 -21.20 36.91 20.65
C SER A 699 -20.47 35.60 20.93
N GLY A 700 -19.28 35.68 21.56
CA GLY A 700 -18.39 34.53 21.81
C GLY A 700 -17.13 34.53 20.95
N SER A 701 -17.03 35.43 19.97
CA SER A 701 -15.80 35.65 19.20
C SER A 701 -14.70 36.23 20.09
N GLU A 702 -13.55 35.55 20.13
CA GLU A 702 -12.35 36.03 20.80
C GLU A 702 -11.15 35.93 19.85
N LYS A 703 -10.24 36.90 19.93
CA LYS A 703 -9.01 36.91 19.13
C LYS A 703 -7.80 37.05 20.03
N SER A 704 -6.81 36.20 19.80
CA SER A 704 -5.49 36.30 20.41
C SER A 704 -4.44 36.10 19.33
N ILE A 705 -3.72 37.16 18.95
CA ILE A 705 -2.69 37.12 17.90
C ILE A 705 -3.31 36.69 16.56
N VAL A 706 -4.15 37.57 16.00
CA VAL A 706 -4.77 37.40 14.68
C VAL A 706 -4.33 38.57 13.81
N MET A 707 -3.58 38.30 12.73
CA MET A 707 -2.86 39.35 12.01
C MET A 707 -2.89 39.20 10.49
N VAL A 708 -2.87 40.33 9.78
CA VAL A 708 -2.52 40.39 8.36
C VAL A 708 -1.00 40.51 8.22
N LEU A 709 -0.42 39.74 7.32
CA LEU A 709 1.00 39.80 7.00
C LEU A 709 1.17 40.09 5.52
N SER A 710 2.01 41.06 5.17
CA SER A 710 2.54 41.19 3.83
C SER A 710 3.62 40.12 3.57
N LYS A 711 3.96 39.91 2.30
CA LYS A 711 5.01 38.95 1.91
C LYS A 711 6.36 39.34 2.54
N GLU A 712 6.63 40.63 2.58
CA GLU A 712 7.82 41.24 3.16
C GLU A 712 7.91 41.03 4.68
N GLN A 713 6.76 40.96 5.37
CA GLN A 713 6.74 40.68 6.81
C GLN A 713 7.02 39.20 7.13
N LEU A 714 6.68 38.29 6.21
CA LEU A 714 6.96 36.86 6.32
C LEU A 714 8.42 36.51 5.96
N SER A 715 9.10 37.35 5.19
CA SER A 715 10.48 37.11 4.73
C SER A 715 11.56 37.25 5.81
N GLY A 716 11.25 37.07 7.11
CA GLY A 716 12.25 36.98 8.18
C GLY A 716 12.98 38.28 8.55
N GLN A 717 12.56 39.45 8.05
CA GLN A 717 13.27 40.72 8.24
C GLN A 717 12.60 41.69 9.21
N LEU A 718 11.35 41.42 9.63
CA LEU A 718 10.59 42.36 10.46
C LEU A 718 10.72 42.07 11.96
N LYS A 719 11.10 43.08 12.74
CA LYS A 719 11.13 43.01 14.21
C LYS A 719 9.95 43.78 14.81
N VAL A 720 9.22 43.16 15.74
CA VAL A 720 8.12 43.77 16.50
C VAL A 720 8.66 44.34 17.80
N LYS A 721 8.26 45.59 18.12
CA LYS A 721 8.58 46.23 19.40
C LYS A 721 7.65 45.72 20.50
N LEU A 722 8.23 45.16 21.55
CA LEU A 722 7.58 44.68 22.77
C LEU A 722 8.05 45.51 23.98
N ASP A 723 7.38 45.33 25.11
CA ASP A 723 7.70 46.03 26.37
C ASP A 723 9.15 45.78 26.83
N ASN A 724 9.79 44.70 26.40
CA ASN A 724 11.16 44.31 26.72
C ASN A 724 12.15 44.35 25.54
N GLY A 725 11.79 44.98 24.40
CA GLY A 725 12.69 45.16 23.26
C GLY A 725 12.10 44.72 21.92
N PHE A 726 12.94 44.55 20.91
CA PHE A 726 12.51 44.11 19.57
C PHE A 726 12.72 42.60 19.41
N GLN A 727 11.67 41.86 19.04
CA GLN A 727 11.75 40.44 18.68
C GLN A 727 11.42 40.23 17.22
N LEU A 728 12.01 39.21 16.58
CA LEU A 728 11.61 38.82 15.22
C LEU A 728 10.13 38.47 15.23
N LEU A 729 9.37 38.91 14.22
CA LEU A 729 7.93 38.71 14.16
C LEU A 729 7.54 37.24 14.25
N THR A 730 8.26 36.35 13.57
CA THR A 730 8.05 34.89 13.66
C THR A 730 8.29 34.39 15.09
N SER A 731 9.37 34.82 15.75
CA SER A 731 9.61 34.49 17.17
C SER A 731 8.53 35.03 18.10
N TYR A 732 7.95 36.21 17.83
CA TYR A 732 6.85 36.75 18.62
C TYR A 732 5.56 35.94 18.46
N LEU A 733 5.23 35.51 17.24
CA LEU A 733 4.13 34.58 16.97
C LEU A 733 4.32 33.25 17.75
N ASN A 734 5.57 32.86 17.98
CA ASN A 734 5.92 31.62 18.69
C ASN A 734 5.91 31.73 20.23
N ASN A 735 6.05 32.92 20.82
CA ASN A 735 6.45 33.06 22.24
C ASN A 735 5.30 33.37 23.22
N LYS A 736 4.04 33.53 22.77
CA LYS A 736 2.94 34.01 23.64
C LYS A 736 1.81 33.01 23.96
N ALA A 737 1.97 31.72 23.67
CA ALA A 737 1.07 30.68 24.16
C ALA A 737 1.89 29.60 24.88
N GLY A 738 1.64 29.40 26.17
CA GLY A 738 2.35 28.42 26.99
C GLY A 738 2.44 27.06 26.30
N SER A 739 3.68 26.58 26.17
CA SER A 739 4.16 25.29 25.63
C SER A 739 3.74 24.94 24.20
N GLU A 740 4.51 25.40 23.21
CA GLU A 740 4.98 24.69 22.01
C GLU A 740 5.40 25.72 20.95
N VAL A 741 6.68 25.69 20.56
CA VAL A 741 7.28 26.63 19.59
C VAL A 741 6.93 26.18 18.18
N TRP A 742 6.38 27.09 17.37
CA TRP A 742 6.29 26.96 15.92
C TRP A 742 7.67 27.13 15.27
N THR A 743 8.10 26.20 14.42
CA THR A 743 9.15 26.48 13.43
C THR A 743 8.51 26.60 12.06
N TYR A 744 8.91 27.61 11.27
CA TYR A 744 8.58 27.67 9.86
C TYR A 744 9.73 27.02 9.09
N THR A 745 9.44 25.95 8.38
CA THR A 745 10.35 25.29 7.44
C THR A 745 9.90 25.68 6.04
N TYR A 746 10.81 26.22 5.23
CA TYR A 746 10.57 26.45 3.82
C TYR A 746 11.60 25.66 3.02
N SER A 747 11.19 25.05 1.91
CA SER A 747 12.11 24.43 0.96
C SER A 747 12.25 25.34 -0.25
N THR A 748 13.48 25.54 -0.71
CA THR A 748 13.73 26.20 -1.99
C THR A 748 13.68 25.15 -3.09
N GLU A 749 12.90 25.38 -4.14
CA GLU A 749 13.08 24.65 -5.39
C GLU A 749 14.14 25.40 -6.21
N GLN A 750 15.30 24.76 -6.43
CA GLN A 750 16.18 25.21 -7.50
C GLN A 750 15.59 24.67 -8.81
N SER A 751 15.24 25.57 -9.74
CA SER A 751 14.79 25.15 -11.06
C SER A 751 15.84 24.25 -11.70
N ALA A 752 15.44 23.06 -12.15
CA ALA A 752 16.29 22.24 -13.00
C ALA A 752 16.74 23.08 -14.20
N ASP A 753 18.06 23.13 -14.39
CA ASP A 753 18.70 23.81 -15.52
C ASP A 753 18.06 23.33 -16.83
N SER A 754 17.80 24.26 -17.75
CA SER A 754 16.87 24.13 -18.87
C SER A 754 17.34 23.24 -20.03
N ASP A 755 18.19 22.23 -19.81
CA ASP A 755 18.91 21.54 -20.89
C ASP A 755 18.97 19.99 -20.80
N SER A 756 18.15 19.31 -19.99
CA SER A 756 17.99 17.83 -20.12
C SER A 756 16.58 17.46 -20.59
N SER A 757 16.48 17.16 -21.88
CA SER A 757 15.26 16.84 -22.63
C SER A 757 14.85 15.37 -22.55
N ASP A 758 14.76 14.76 -21.37
CA ASP A 758 14.29 13.37 -21.25
C ASP A 758 12.98 13.31 -20.44
N ILE A 759 11.87 13.15 -21.17
CA ILE A 759 10.54 12.83 -20.65
C ILE A 759 10.25 11.32 -20.82
N ILE A 760 9.60 10.79 -19.80
CA ILE A 760 9.44 9.41 -19.33
C ILE A 760 8.31 8.63 -20.04
N SER A 761 8.30 7.29 -19.95
CA SER A 761 7.09 6.44 -20.10
C SER A 761 6.86 5.61 -18.83
N ASP A 762 5.84 5.99 -18.05
CA ASP A 762 4.88 5.06 -17.48
C ASP A 762 3.95 4.57 -18.61
N GLY A 763 3.17 3.52 -18.40
CA GLY A 763 1.99 3.27 -19.23
C GLY A 763 0.74 3.80 -18.55
N GLY A 764 0.40 5.09 -18.59
CA GLY A 764 0.98 6.19 -19.35
C GLY A 764 0.35 7.53 -18.94
N GLY A 765 1.19 8.55 -18.77
CA GLY A 765 0.80 9.92 -18.48
C GLY A 765 1.83 10.68 -17.65
N ILE A 766 2.68 11.45 -18.36
CA ILE A 766 3.73 12.35 -17.86
C ILE A 766 3.35 13.04 -16.54
N VAL A 767 4.02 12.66 -15.45
CA VAL A 767 4.08 13.43 -14.20
C VAL A 767 5.42 14.17 -14.17
N PRO A 768 5.47 15.48 -13.82
CA PRO A 768 6.71 16.25 -13.72
C PRO A 768 7.69 15.66 -12.69
N PRO A 769 8.94 16.14 -12.62
CA PRO A 769 9.92 15.66 -11.66
C PRO A 769 9.36 15.72 -10.24
N ILE A 770 9.60 14.68 -9.45
CA ILE A 770 9.60 14.82 -7.99
C ILE A 770 10.70 15.83 -7.70
N SER A 771 10.32 17.00 -7.21
CA SER A 771 11.24 17.95 -6.60
C SER A 771 11.93 17.22 -5.46
N ILE A 772 13.19 16.83 -5.69
CA ILE A 772 14.06 16.39 -4.60
C ILE A 772 14.36 17.66 -3.81
N SER A 773 13.72 17.83 -2.65
CA SER A 773 14.13 18.86 -1.69
C SER A 773 15.47 18.44 -1.09
N THR A 774 16.56 18.93 -1.66
CA THR A 774 17.87 18.82 -1.01
C THR A 774 18.03 19.97 -0.03
N ALA A 775 18.03 19.61 1.25
CA ALA A 775 18.30 20.43 2.45
C ALA A 775 17.12 21.25 3.03
N GLU A 776 16.75 20.91 4.28
CA GLU A 776 16.11 21.83 5.21
C GLU A 776 17.09 22.97 5.52
N GLU A 777 16.90 24.14 4.90
CA GLU A 777 17.64 25.34 5.31
C GLU A 777 16.83 26.17 6.30
N LYS A 778 17.41 26.42 7.48
CA LYS A 778 16.98 27.50 8.38
C LYS A 778 17.46 28.83 7.79
N GLY A 779 16.72 29.39 6.83
CA GLY A 779 17.09 30.65 6.19
C GLY A 779 16.13 31.81 6.46
N ASN A 780 16.54 33.02 6.04
CA ASN A 780 15.99 34.30 6.47
C ASN A 780 15.21 35.06 5.39
N VAL A 781 14.82 34.44 4.26
CA VAL A 781 14.14 35.15 3.15
C VAL A 781 13.10 34.24 2.47
N ILE A 782 11.83 34.65 2.49
CA ILE A 782 10.71 34.03 1.78
C ILE A 782 10.38 34.89 0.55
N THR A 783 10.30 34.28 -0.63
CA THR A 783 9.96 34.95 -1.91
C THR A 783 8.48 34.78 -2.27
N ALA A 784 8.02 35.51 -3.29
CA ALA A 784 6.61 35.49 -3.71
C ALA A 784 6.16 34.15 -4.34
N SER A 785 7.08 33.35 -4.86
CA SER A 785 6.83 31.99 -5.36
C SER A 785 6.67 31.00 -4.20
N ASP A 786 7.49 31.11 -3.16
CA ASP A 786 7.52 30.17 -2.02
C ASP A 786 6.18 30.13 -1.25
N LEU A 787 5.43 31.24 -1.28
CA LEU A 787 4.10 31.36 -0.65
C LEU A 787 2.97 30.71 -1.46
N ARG A 788 3.13 30.57 -2.78
CA ARG A 788 2.11 29.94 -3.66
C ARG A 788 2.34 28.45 -3.84
N SER A 789 3.53 27.94 -3.50
CA SER A 789 3.94 26.55 -3.68
C SER A 789 3.92 25.70 -2.38
N ALA A 790 3.19 26.13 -1.35
CA ALA A 790 2.90 25.35 -0.13
C ALA A 790 4.06 25.16 0.88
N TYR A 791 4.93 26.16 1.08
CA TYR A 791 6.16 26.02 1.90
C TYR A 791 6.21 26.82 3.20
N LEU A 792 5.08 26.96 3.90
CA LEU A 792 5.05 27.46 5.28
C LEU A 792 4.44 26.37 6.17
N TYR A 793 5.25 25.47 6.72
CA TYR A 793 4.76 24.47 7.68
C TYR A 793 4.75 25.02 9.11
N PRO A 794 3.70 24.79 9.89
CA PRO A 794 3.77 24.75 11.34
C PRO A 794 4.51 23.49 11.80
N GLU A 795 5.79 23.56 12.13
CA GLU A 795 6.44 22.46 12.86
C GLU A 795 6.24 22.60 14.37
N LEU A 796 5.93 21.48 15.02
CA LEU A 796 5.96 21.33 16.47
C LEU A 796 7.33 20.78 16.90
N ILE A 797 8.14 21.59 17.56
CA ILE A 797 9.30 21.07 18.29
C ILE A 797 8.78 20.40 19.57
N GLN A 798 8.63 19.07 19.56
CA GLN A 798 8.57 18.32 20.82
C GLN A 798 9.94 18.43 21.50
N LEU A 799 10.03 19.23 22.55
CA LEU A 799 11.16 19.20 23.48
C LEU A 799 11.13 17.85 24.20
N LYS A 800 11.71 16.80 23.60
CA LYS A 800 12.13 15.61 24.34
C LYS A 800 13.26 16.05 25.27
N GLN A 801 12.93 16.25 26.54
CA GLN A 801 13.91 16.17 27.63
C GLN A 801 14.23 14.70 27.93
#